data_AF-A0A6M4FU63-F1
#
_entry.id   AF-A0A6M4FU63-F1
#
_cell.length_a   1.000
_cell.length_b   1.000
_cell.length_c   1.000
_cell.angle_alpha   90.00
_cell.angle_beta   90.00
_cell.angle_gamma   90.00
#
_symmetry.space_group_name_H-M   'P 1'
#
loop_
_entity.id
_entity.type
_entity.pdbx_description
1 polymer ?
#
loop_
_entity_poly.entity_id
_entity_poly.type
_entity_poly.pdbx_seq_one_letter_code
_entity_poly.pdbx_strand_id
1 'polypeptide(L)'
;MSDAVAVGSAECYHCGSRVPPGAPWSITLDDTRQPLCCPGCEAVAHAIVDGGLESYYRFRTELPERPDEHNSVRSETWAVFDDPGLQRQFVHAEGDDSGRVHATLAVDGITCAACAWLIEHRLNAIEGVDSSAVNLSHHRVRVSWDPEAVKLSRLLAEMAAIGYQAQPYEPDEAQARLQHEERMNVRRLIIAAVGMAQVMMFSIPIYVAGPEGISEDFHALFHWLSFALTTPVVFFSAAPFFRNAVRDLRTRVLGMDVPVSLAIGFAYTASGYAVITGKGEVYFDSAAMFTFFLLFGRYVEARARRRSGHSGNAMAGALPLSAIRLTDEGEERILPASELTAGDRVLVKPGHGVPADGMIEDGESSLDESMLTGEYLPVTRRLGDTVTGGSQNIESPLVVRVTHAGRDARVAGIVDLTDRAFASRPRLAQMAARMAHLFVLRLLVVTAVVTIAWWFIDPARMPWIMLSVLVVTCPCALALATPTALTAGHGQLRRRGVLVTRADAIESLSQIDRVILDKTGTLTSGQMTLVETRPLAGLDAERARTLAAALEARSEHPIARAFHPYRLATVHASEVASRTGQGLEGILDGRRWRLGKAEFAAPDATPAAPGEGQWLLLAEEGEPRAWFALQDRVREDAADTVAALKGLGLEVELLSGDTPAAAGDLARRLDIPTWRGGATPEEKLERIRECQAAGEKVAMVGDGINDVPVLAGADVAIAMNGATDLARTSADAILLSPRLSRIVEAVEISRATRRVMRQNMIWSVCYNFTAMPIAAVGLVPPWLAAMGMSASSLVVVGNALRLNRFRSRAMPAATPLPTPSPEPSRVTP
;
A
#
# COMPACT_ATOMS: atom_id res chain seq x y z
N MET A 1 50.38 61.15 1.29
CA MET A 1 51.53 60.32 1.72
C MET A 1 51.12 59.71 3.06
N SER A 2 50.58 58.47 3.02
CA SER A 2 51.26 57.22 3.47
C SER A 2 51.21 57.16 5.01
N ASP A 3 50.54 56.24 5.71
CA ASP A 3 50.11 54.85 5.43
C ASP A 3 48.81 54.49 6.19
N ALA A 4 47.90 53.75 5.55
CA ALA A 4 46.81 53.03 6.21
C ALA A 4 47.24 51.56 6.39
N VAL A 5 47.65 51.20 7.60
CA VAL A 5 47.94 49.81 7.97
C VAL A 5 46.63 49.07 8.22
N ALA A 6 46.42 47.99 7.47
CA ALA A 6 45.29 47.07 7.62
C ALA A 6 45.29 46.41 9.01
N VAL A 7 44.23 46.60 9.80
CA VAL A 7 44.00 45.85 11.04
C VAL A 7 43.21 44.60 10.69
N GLY A 8 43.89 43.46 10.58
CA GLY A 8 43.27 42.14 10.45
C GLY A 8 42.39 41.82 11.66
N SER A 9 41.22 41.25 11.42
CA SER A 9 40.31 40.80 12.48
C SER A 9 40.94 39.65 13.26
N ALA A 10 41.25 39.84 14.54
CA ALA A 10 41.73 38.78 15.41
C ALA A 10 40.69 37.66 15.52
N GLU A 11 41.08 36.43 15.22
CA GLU A 11 40.29 35.23 15.43
C GLU A 11 40.52 34.68 16.85
N CYS A 12 39.50 34.06 17.41
CA CYS A 12 39.53 33.45 18.73
C CYS A 12 40.52 32.31 18.71
N TYR A 13 41.50 32.34 19.61
CA TYR A 13 42.50 31.31 19.66
C TYR A 13 41.92 29.95 20.06
N HIS A 14 40.76 29.86 20.72
CA HIS A 14 40.17 28.57 21.08
C HIS A 14 39.33 27.95 19.94
N CYS A 15 38.43 28.72 19.33
CA CYS A 15 37.41 28.20 18.40
C CYS A 15 37.43 28.88 17.00
N GLY A 16 38.37 29.78 16.73
CA GLY A 16 38.50 30.49 15.45
C GLY A 16 37.41 31.51 15.14
N SER A 17 36.46 31.75 16.04
CA SER A 17 35.42 32.76 15.83
C SER A 17 35.98 34.18 15.90
N ARG A 18 35.40 35.13 15.16
CA ARG A 18 35.85 36.53 15.19
C ARG A 18 35.78 37.09 16.62
N VAL A 19 36.87 37.67 17.11
CA VAL A 19 36.90 38.30 18.44
C VAL A 19 36.18 39.64 18.34
N PRO A 20 35.14 39.89 19.17
CA PRO A 20 34.48 41.18 19.22
C PRO A 20 35.49 42.31 19.52
N PRO A 21 35.41 43.48 18.85
CA PRO A 21 36.33 44.57 19.13
C PRO A 21 36.21 45.01 20.59
N GLY A 22 37.33 44.99 21.33
CA GLY A 22 37.37 45.31 22.76
C GLY A 22 37.01 44.17 23.71
N ALA A 23 36.91 42.92 23.23
CA ALA A 23 36.70 41.76 24.08
C ALA A 23 37.80 41.61 25.15
N PRO A 24 37.45 41.45 26.44
CA PRO A 24 38.45 41.35 27.51
C PRO A 24 39.07 39.96 27.66
N TRP A 25 38.50 38.95 26.99
CA TRP A 25 38.81 37.54 27.20
C TRP A 25 40.10 37.11 26.50
N SER A 26 40.97 36.41 27.23
CA SER A 26 42.27 35.98 26.69
C SER A 26 42.88 34.86 27.51
N ILE A 27 43.76 34.07 26.90
CA ILE A 27 44.59 33.11 27.60
C ILE A 27 46.07 33.39 27.36
N THR A 28 46.93 33.13 28.35
CA THR A 28 48.38 33.21 28.19
C THR A 28 48.94 31.81 28.00
N LEU A 29 49.59 31.57 26.86
CA LEU A 29 50.27 30.32 26.51
C LEU A 29 51.70 30.66 26.09
N ASP A 30 52.71 30.02 26.68
CA ASP A 30 54.12 30.23 26.36
C ASP A 30 54.52 31.73 26.34
N ASP A 31 54.11 32.47 27.38
CA ASP A 31 54.27 33.93 27.54
C ASP A 31 53.64 34.81 26.43
N THR A 32 52.82 34.23 25.57
CA THR A 32 52.02 34.97 24.57
C THR A 32 50.54 35.03 24.96
N ARG A 33 49.99 36.24 24.97
CA ARG A 33 48.57 36.47 25.25
C ARG A 33 47.76 36.31 23.97
N GLN A 34 46.86 35.34 23.96
CA GLN A 34 46.01 34.99 22.83
C GLN A 34 44.56 35.43 23.07
N PRO A 35 43.90 36.09 22.09
CA PRO A 35 42.55 36.63 22.27
C PRO A 35 41.47 35.55 22.15
N LEU A 36 40.37 35.70 22.90
CA LEU A 36 39.23 34.79 22.90
C LEU A 36 37.90 35.52 22.65
N CYS A 37 36.93 34.86 22.01
CA CYS A 37 35.69 35.53 21.57
C CYS A 37 34.61 35.67 22.65
N CYS A 38 34.65 34.87 23.73
CA CYS A 38 33.60 34.84 24.75
C CYS A 38 34.13 34.23 26.08
N PRO A 39 33.45 34.44 27.22
CA PRO A 39 33.89 33.91 28.51
C PRO A 39 33.84 32.37 28.58
N GLY A 40 33.01 31.73 27.74
CA GLY A 40 33.01 30.26 27.61
C GLY A 40 34.29 29.71 27.01
N CYS A 41 34.81 30.35 25.95
CA CYS A 41 36.10 29.99 25.37
C CYS A 41 37.26 30.23 26.34
N GLU A 42 37.19 31.28 27.16
CA GLU A 42 38.17 31.54 28.22
C GLU A 42 38.14 30.47 29.31
N ALA A 43 36.96 30.13 29.82
CA ALA A 43 36.80 29.09 30.83
C ALA A 43 37.31 27.71 30.35
N VAL A 44 36.97 27.32 29.12
CA VAL A 44 37.42 26.04 28.55
C VAL A 44 38.93 26.08 28.28
N ALA A 45 39.45 27.19 27.76
CA ALA A 45 40.87 27.30 27.48
C ALA A 45 41.70 27.23 28.77
N HIS A 46 41.29 27.91 29.83
CA HIS A 46 41.93 27.81 31.15
C HIS A 46 41.79 26.40 31.73
N ALA A 47 40.63 25.77 31.65
CA ALA A 47 40.45 24.39 32.13
C ALA A 47 41.38 23.38 31.44
N ILE A 48 41.65 23.55 30.14
CA ILE A 48 42.59 22.70 29.39
C ILE A 48 44.04 22.95 29.85
N VAL A 49 44.44 24.21 30.00
CA VAL A 49 45.82 24.57 30.41
C VAL A 49 46.08 24.21 31.87
N ASP A 50 45.18 24.58 32.77
CA ASP A 50 45.25 24.26 34.20
C ASP A 50 45.16 22.75 34.44
N GLY A 51 44.52 22.01 33.52
CA GLY A 51 44.48 20.55 33.49
C GLY A 51 45.76 19.88 32.99
N GLY A 52 46.82 20.64 32.67
CA GLY A 52 48.09 20.11 32.18
C GLY A 52 48.07 19.65 30.71
N LEU A 53 47.03 20.00 29.96
CA LEU A 53 46.83 19.61 28.55
C LEU A 53 47.18 20.74 27.57
N GLU A 54 48.12 21.61 27.93
CA GLU A 54 48.59 22.73 27.10
C GLU A 54 49.09 22.28 25.71
N SER A 55 49.57 21.04 25.60
CA SER A 55 50.02 20.43 24.35
C SER A 55 48.92 20.39 23.28
N TYR A 56 47.64 20.38 23.67
CA TYR A 56 46.50 20.52 22.76
C TYR A 56 46.64 21.77 21.87
N TYR A 57 47.03 22.93 22.44
CA TYR A 57 47.21 24.15 21.66
C TYR A 57 48.48 24.17 20.84
N ARG A 58 49.55 23.48 21.27
CA ARG A 58 50.81 23.41 20.53
C ARG A 58 50.74 22.49 19.30
N PHE A 59 49.96 21.40 19.38
CA PHE A 59 49.95 20.35 18.35
C PHE A 59 48.63 20.20 17.60
N ARG A 60 47.61 21.02 17.89
CA ARG A 60 46.37 20.96 17.10
C ARG A 60 46.65 21.31 15.64
N THR A 61 46.13 20.49 14.75
CA THR A 61 46.18 20.70 13.31
C THR A 61 44.92 21.40 12.79
N GLU A 62 43.81 21.31 13.52
CA GLU A 62 42.51 21.87 13.16
C GLU A 62 41.81 22.49 14.38
N LEU A 63 40.88 23.42 14.13
CA LEU A 63 40.04 24.03 15.15
C LEU A 63 38.87 23.10 15.53
N PRO A 64 38.41 23.10 16.78
CA PRO A 64 37.27 22.28 17.20
C PRO A 64 35.97 22.67 16.47
N GLU A 65 35.20 21.67 16.04
CA GLU A 65 33.90 21.81 15.36
C GLU A 65 32.89 22.61 16.20
N ARG A 66 32.10 23.48 15.56
CA ARG A 66 31.17 24.37 16.25
C ARG A 66 29.86 23.63 16.60
N PRO A 67 29.22 23.92 17.76
CA PRO A 67 27.90 23.37 18.09
C PRO A 67 26.79 23.77 17.09
N ASP A 68 26.87 24.96 16.50
CA ASP A 68 25.92 25.42 15.47
C ASP A 68 26.11 24.67 14.14
N GLU A 69 27.31 24.13 13.88
CA GLU A 69 27.60 23.32 12.69
C GLU A 69 26.88 21.96 12.75
N HIS A 70 26.58 21.41 13.93
CA HIS A 70 25.88 20.13 14.03
C HIS A 70 24.44 20.16 13.45
N ASN A 71 23.80 21.33 13.45
CA ASN A 71 22.49 21.53 12.81
C ASN A 71 22.63 21.99 11.34
N SER A 72 23.64 22.79 10.99
CA SER A 72 23.85 23.23 9.60
C SER A 72 24.42 22.12 8.70
N VAL A 73 25.35 21.29 9.19
CA VAL A 73 25.96 20.15 8.47
C VAL A 73 24.90 19.11 8.08
N ARG A 74 23.87 18.91 8.91
CA ARG A 74 22.72 18.06 8.58
C ARG A 74 21.80 18.70 7.52
N SER A 75 21.57 20.01 7.58
CA SER A 75 20.77 20.72 6.59
C SER A 75 21.45 20.79 5.21
N GLU A 76 22.78 20.93 5.17
CA GLU A 76 23.59 20.88 3.94
C GLU A 76 23.61 19.47 3.33
N THR A 77 23.64 18.43 4.17
CA THR A 77 23.53 17.03 3.72
C THR A 77 22.19 16.77 3.01
N TRP A 78 21.10 17.39 3.49
CA TRP A 78 19.78 17.19 2.88
C TRP A 78 19.50 18.10 1.69
N ALA A 79 20.19 19.23 1.56
CA ALA A 79 20.04 20.16 0.44
C ALA A 79 20.35 19.51 -0.92
N VAL A 80 21.20 18.47 -0.95
CA VAL A 80 21.49 17.68 -2.15
C VAL A 80 20.20 17.04 -2.72
N PHE A 81 19.24 16.68 -1.88
CA PHE A 81 17.96 16.11 -2.31
C PHE A 81 17.01 17.14 -2.93
N ASP A 82 17.36 18.42 -2.95
CA ASP A 82 16.63 19.45 -3.70
C ASP A 82 17.14 19.60 -5.14
N ASP A 83 18.18 18.87 -5.53
CA ASP A 83 18.70 18.88 -6.90
C ASP A 83 17.70 18.25 -7.90
N PRO A 84 17.30 18.96 -8.98
CA PRO A 84 16.34 18.45 -9.95
C PRO A 84 16.83 17.22 -10.74
N GLY A 85 18.14 17.02 -10.89
CA GLY A 85 18.70 15.86 -11.57
C GLY A 85 18.58 14.60 -10.71
N LEU A 86 18.84 14.74 -9.41
CA LEU A 86 18.68 13.67 -8.43
C LEU A 86 17.20 13.32 -8.19
N GLN A 87 16.33 14.34 -8.05
CA GLN A 87 14.89 14.13 -7.82
C GLN A 87 14.20 13.36 -8.95
N ARG A 88 14.61 13.52 -10.21
CA ARG A 88 14.02 12.78 -11.35
C ARG A 88 14.06 11.26 -11.19
N GLN A 89 14.93 10.74 -10.33
CA GLN A 89 15.10 9.31 -10.11
C GLN A 89 14.02 8.71 -9.18
N PHE A 90 13.43 9.52 -8.29
CA PHE A 90 12.52 9.00 -7.24
C PHE A 90 11.37 9.94 -6.84
N VAL A 91 11.33 11.16 -7.37
CA VAL A 91 10.22 12.12 -7.21
C VAL A 91 9.40 12.10 -8.49
N HIS A 92 8.08 12.01 -8.32
CA HIS A 92 7.15 11.77 -9.42
C HIS A 92 5.99 12.78 -9.35
N ALA A 93 5.50 13.25 -10.49
CA ALA A 93 4.33 14.13 -10.52
C ALA A 93 3.05 13.39 -10.09
N GLU A 94 2.13 14.10 -9.43
CA GLU A 94 0.86 13.55 -8.97
C GLU A 94 -0.28 14.01 -9.90
N GLY A 95 -0.54 13.20 -10.94
CA GLY A 95 -1.49 13.54 -12.01
C GLY A 95 -0.95 14.60 -12.98
N ASP A 96 -1.59 14.73 -14.14
CA ASP A 96 -1.06 15.55 -15.26
C ASP A 96 -1.21 17.07 -15.06
N ASP A 97 -2.01 17.55 -14.10
CA ASP A 97 -2.45 18.96 -14.06
C ASP A 97 -2.42 19.62 -12.65
N SER A 98 -1.83 18.98 -11.63
CA SER A 98 -1.92 19.45 -10.23
C SER A 98 -0.75 20.31 -9.74
N GLY A 99 0.39 20.28 -10.46
CA GLY A 99 1.66 20.89 -10.00
C GLY A 99 2.32 20.17 -8.81
N ARG A 100 1.72 19.08 -8.30
CA ARG A 100 2.19 18.37 -7.10
C ARG A 100 3.11 17.23 -7.46
N VAL A 101 3.97 16.87 -6.51
CA VAL A 101 4.87 15.72 -6.62
C VAL A 101 4.76 14.80 -5.42
N HIS A 102 5.18 13.56 -5.59
CA HIS A 102 5.24 12.58 -4.53
C HIS A 102 6.53 11.77 -4.61
N ALA A 103 6.96 11.23 -3.48
CA ALA A 103 8.11 10.36 -3.37
C ALA A 103 7.90 9.30 -2.30
N THR A 104 8.53 8.14 -2.50
CA THR A 104 8.60 7.09 -1.48
C THR A 104 9.97 7.10 -0.83
N LEU A 105 10.00 7.24 0.49
CA LEU A 105 11.20 7.30 1.30
C LEU A 105 11.29 6.05 2.20
N ALA A 106 12.45 5.42 2.26
CA ALA A 106 12.77 4.43 3.28
C ALA A 106 13.00 5.14 4.62
N VAL A 107 12.47 4.59 5.71
CA VAL A 107 12.53 5.22 7.04
C VAL A 107 13.03 4.24 8.10
N ASP A 108 14.09 4.64 8.80
CA ASP A 108 14.69 3.82 9.84
C ASP A 108 14.01 4.00 11.20
N GLY A 109 13.95 2.93 11.99
CA GLY A 109 13.51 2.99 13.40
C GLY A 109 12.00 3.06 13.63
N ILE A 110 11.18 2.79 12.61
CA ILE A 110 9.72 2.65 12.78
C ILE A 110 9.41 1.26 13.36
N THR A 111 8.86 1.22 14.58
CA THR A 111 8.61 -0.04 15.30
C THR A 111 7.14 -0.31 15.62
N CYS A 112 6.30 0.72 15.63
CA CYS A 112 4.91 0.60 16.04
C CYS A 112 3.98 1.56 15.28
N ALA A 113 2.68 1.36 15.43
CA ALA A 113 1.66 2.21 14.81
C ALA A 113 1.73 3.67 15.28
N ALA A 114 2.18 3.93 16.51
CA ALA A 114 2.36 5.28 17.05
C ALA A 114 3.52 6.02 16.37
N CYS A 115 4.60 5.31 16.01
CA CYS A 115 5.71 5.89 15.23
C CYS A 115 5.20 6.43 13.89
N ALA A 116 4.43 5.61 13.18
CA ALA A 116 3.83 5.98 11.91
C ALA A 116 2.88 7.17 12.06
N TRP A 117 2.00 7.15 13.06
CA TRP A 117 1.09 8.28 13.33
C TRP A 117 1.84 9.57 13.60
N LEU A 118 2.95 9.52 14.37
CA LEU A 118 3.77 10.70 14.66
C LEU A 118 4.41 11.28 13.40
N ILE A 119 4.97 10.43 12.53
CA ILE A 119 5.54 10.85 11.25
C ILE A 119 4.45 11.51 10.38
N GLU A 120 3.33 10.82 10.19
CA GLU A 120 2.21 11.32 9.38
C GLU A 120 1.67 12.64 9.92
N HIS A 121 1.46 12.74 11.24
CA HIS A 121 0.95 13.93 11.89
C HIS A 121 1.92 15.11 11.79
N ARG A 122 3.23 14.87 11.91
CA ARG A 122 4.24 15.93 11.78
C ARG A 122 4.33 16.44 10.34
N LEU A 123 4.36 15.54 9.36
CA LEU A 123 4.47 15.90 7.94
C LEU A 123 3.19 16.58 7.43
N ASN A 124 2.02 16.04 7.75
CA ASN A 124 0.73 16.61 7.31
C ASN A 124 0.41 17.96 7.97
N ALA A 125 1.15 18.37 8.99
CA ALA A 125 1.02 19.70 9.60
C ALA A 125 1.86 20.77 8.89
N ILE A 126 2.72 20.38 7.95
CA ILE A 126 3.57 21.31 7.19
C ILE A 126 2.75 21.89 6.03
N GLU A 127 2.70 23.21 5.94
CA GLU A 127 2.10 23.90 4.80
C GLU A 127 2.83 23.53 3.50
N GLY A 128 2.08 23.13 2.46
CA GLY A 128 2.61 22.60 1.21
C GLY A 128 2.67 21.07 1.15
N VAL A 129 2.48 20.35 2.25
CA VAL A 129 2.28 18.88 2.23
C VAL A 129 0.79 18.59 2.10
N ASP A 130 0.42 17.80 1.08
CA ASP A 130 -0.97 17.38 0.87
C ASP A 130 -1.29 16.14 1.71
N SER A 131 -0.44 15.12 1.61
CA SER A 131 -0.60 13.88 2.36
C SER A 131 0.71 13.15 2.60
N SER A 132 0.77 12.41 3.70
CA SER A 132 1.84 11.48 4.03
C SER A 132 1.26 10.22 4.64
N ALA A 133 1.87 9.09 4.29
CA ALA A 133 1.28 7.78 4.52
C ALA A 133 2.39 6.76 4.79
N VAL A 134 2.42 6.19 6.00
CA VAL A 134 3.51 5.32 6.47
C VAL A 134 3.11 3.84 6.40
N ASN A 135 3.85 3.10 5.60
CA ASN A 135 3.81 1.66 5.53
C ASN A 135 4.72 1.04 6.60
N LEU A 136 4.12 0.64 7.72
CA LEU A 136 4.83 0.04 8.86
C LEU A 136 5.47 -1.32 8.52
N SER A 137 4.90 -2.08 7.58
CA SER A 137 5.39 -3.42 7.24
C SER A 137 6.66 -3.38 6.41
N HIS A 138 6.82 -2.33 5.59
CA HIS A 138 7.95 -2.15 4.68
C HIS A 138 8.90 -1.02 5.07
N HIS A 139 8.64 -0.34 6.20
CA HIS A 139 9.44 0.78 6.70
C HIS A 139 9.58 1.90 5.65
N ARG A 140 8.46 2.27 5.02
CA ARG A 140 8.41 3.34 4.01
C ARG A 140 7.41 4.42 4.39
N VAL A 141 7.67 5.64 3.96
CA VAL A 141 6.69 6.72 3.93
C VAL A 141 6.53 7.19 2.49
N ARG A 142 5.29 7.29 2.03
CA ARG A 142 4.98 8.05 0.82
C ARG A 142 4.56 9.43 1.25
N VAL A 143 5.11 10.46 0.62
CA VAL A 143 4.75 11.85 0.88
C VAL A 143 4.42 12.53 -0.45
N SER A 144 3.31 13.25 -0.48
CA SER A 144 2.83 14.08 -1.59
C SER A 144 2.87 15.55 -1.14
N TRP A 145 3.54 16.40 -1.90
CA TRP A 145 3.74 17.81 -1.57
C TRP A 145 3.81 18.70 -2.81
N ASP A 146 3.60 19.99 -2.60
CA ASP A 146 3.84 21.03 -3.60
C ASP A 146 5.31 21.47 -3.52
N PRO A 147 6.12 21.22 -4.58
CA PRO A 147 7.53 21.54 -4.59
C PRO A 147 7.82 23.05 -4.61
N GLU A 148 6.85 23.90 -4.98
CA GLU A 148 6.98 25.35 -4.89
C GLU A 148 6.78 25.86 -3.46
N ALA A 149 5.91 25.20 -2.69
CA ALA A 149 5.62 25.55 -1.30
C ALA A 149 6.66 25.00 -0.30
N VAL A 150 7.12 23.75 -0.50
CA VAL A 150 8.06 23.09 0.42
C VAL A 150 9.09 22.22 -0.31
N LYS A 151 10.35 22.35 0.10
CA LYS A 151 11.46 21.54 -0.41
C LYS A 151 11.57 20.19 0.29
N LEU A 152 12.04 19.17 -0.43
CA LEU A 152 12.22 17.81 0.10
C LEU A 152 13.23 17.79 1.27
N SER A 153 14.30 18.58 1.19
CA SER A 153 15.28 18.72 2.27
C SER A 153 14.65 19.10 3.60
N ARG A 154 13.64 19.99 3.58
CA ARG A 154 12.89 20.40 4.77
C ARG A 154 12.05 19.25 5.33
N LEU A 155 11.42 18.44 4.47
CA LEU A 155 10.67 17.26 4.90
C LEU A 155 11.58 16.23 5.58
N LEU A 156 12.76 15.98 5.02
CA LEU A 156 13.78 15.10 5.61
C LEU A 156 14.29 15.65 6.96
N ALA A 157 14.49 16.96 7.05
CA ALA A 157 14.89 17.63 8.29
C ALA A 157 13.83 17.49 9.39
N GLU A 158 12.55 17.66 9.04
CA GLU A 158 11.43 17.54 9.97
C GLU A 158 11.29 16.10 10.50
N MET A 159 11.49 15.10 9.65
CA MET A 159 11.54 13.69 10.08
C MET A 159 12.72 13.44 11.03
N ALA A 160 13.90 13.97 10.71
CA ALA A 160 15.07 13.82 11.56
C ALA A 160 14.88 14.49 12.93
N ALA A 161 14.17 15.63 12.98
CA ALA A 161 13.86 16.36 14.21
C ALA A 161 12.97 15.57 15.17
N ILE A 162 12.03 14.77 14.65
CA ILE A 162 11.22 13.83 15.45
C ILE A 162 11.91 12.46 15.66
N GLY A 163 13.15 12.30 15.19
CA GLY A 163 14.01 11.15 15.46
C GLY A 163 13.93 10.01 14.44
N TYR A 164 13.43 10.25 13.23
CA TYR A 164 13.41 9.27 12.13
C TYR A 164 14.33 9.72 11.00
N GLN A 165 15.26 8.87 10.60
CA GLN A 165 16.06 9.11 9.41
C GLN A 165 15.32 8.56 8.19
N ALA A 166 15.24 9.38 7.14
CA ALA A 166 14.60 9.03 5.89
C ALA A 166 15.55 9.27 4.72
N GLN A 167 15.45 8.42 3.70
CA GLN A 167 16.22 8.49 2.46
C GLN A 167 15.35 8.03 1.29
N PRO A 168 15.65 8.40 0.03
CA PRO A 168 14.98 7.83 -1.14
C PRO A 168 14.93 6.31 -1.10
N TYR A 169 13.79 5.73 -1.48
CA TYR A 169 13.62 4.29 -1.45
C TYR A 169 14.33 3.62 -2.62
N GLU A 170 15.42 2.91 -2.33
CA GLU A 170 16.08 2.00 -3.27
C GLU A 170 15.80 0.54 -2.86
N PRO A 171 15.23 -0.30 -3.74
CA PRO A 171 14.78 -1.64 -3.37
C PRO A 171 15.86 -2.55 -2.75
N ASP A 172 17.05 -2.58 -3.34
CA ASP A 172 18.11 -3.50 -2.92
C ASP A 172 18.75 -3.07 -1.59
N GLU A 173 19.07 -1.79 -1.43
CA GLU A 173 19.62 -1.27 -0.18
C GLU A 173 18.62 -1.37 0.97
N ALA A 174 17.36 -0.98 0.73
CA ALA A 174 16.32 -1.07 1.74
C ALA A 174 16.09 -2.52 2.18
N GLN A 175 16.11 -3.47 1.25
CA GLN A 175 15.98 -4.89 1.56
C GLN A 175 17.17 -5.40 2.38
N ALA A 176 18.41 -5.03 2.04
CA ALA A 176 19.60 -5.40 2.79
C ALA A 176 19.58 -4.85 4.23
N ARG A 177 19.17 -3.58 4.41
CA ARG A 177 19.02 -2.95 5.72
C ARG A 177 17.94 -3.63 6.57
N LEU A 178 16.77 -3.93 5.98
CA LEU A 178 15.70 -4.68 6.65
C LEU A 178 16.16 -6.07 7.13
N GLN A 179 16.95 -6.77 6.33
CA GLN A 179 17.53 -8.07 6.72
C GLN A 179 18.57 -7.92 7.83
N HIS A 180 19.38 -6.87 7.82
CA HIS A 180 20.34 -6.57 8.89
C HIS A 180 19.62 -6.31 10.22
N GLU A 181 18.59 -5.46 10.21
CA GLU A 181 17.75 -5.18 11.39
C GLU A 181 17.08 -6.46 11.92
N GLU A 182 16.57 -7.31 11.04
CA GLU A 182 15.95 -8.58 11.42
C GLU A 182 16.95 -9.49 12.13
N ARG A 183 18.16 -9.65 11.58
CA ARG A 183 19.23 -10.43 12.21
C ARG A 183 19.59 -9.86 13.59
N MET A 184 19.64 -8.54 13.73
CA MET A 184 19.92 -7.89 15.01
C MET A 184 18.80 -8.13 16.04
N ASN A 185 17.54 -8.05 15.62
CA ASN A 185 16.39 -8.33 16.49
C ASN A 185 16.34 -9.80 16.92
N VAL A 186 16.69 -10.73 16.03
CA VAL A 186 16.84 -12.16 16.38
C VAL A 186 17.98 -12.35 17.40
N ARG A 187 19.12 -11.69 17.24
CA ARG A 187 20.22 -11.74 18.23
C ARG A 187 19.78 -11.22 19.60
N ARG A 188 19.09 -10.08 19.66
CA ARG A 188 18.52 -9.52 20.91
C ARG A 188 17.54 -10.50 21.56
N LEU A 189 16.69 -11.15 20.76
CA LEU A 189 15.74 -12.16 21.23
C LEU A 189 16.47 -13.39 21.80
N ILE A 190 17.49 -13.90 21.13
CA ILE A 190 18.30 -15.04 21.61
C ILE A 190 18.97 -14.69 22.94
N ILE A 191 19.61 -13.53 23.04
CA ILE A 191 20.26 -13.08 24.28
C ILE A 191 19.24 -12.91 25.41
N ALA A 192 18.06 -12.36 25.13
CA ALA A 192 16.99 -12.25 26.12
C ALA A 192 16.46 -13.62 26.54
N ALA A 193 16.33 -14.57 25.62
CA ALA A 193 15.86 -15.93 25.89
C ALA A 193 16.84 -16.69 26.80
N VAL A 194 18.13 -16.65 26.43
CA VAL A 194 19.19 -17.28 27.23
C VAL A 194 19.31 -16.61 28.59
N GLY A 195 19.36 -15.28 28.64
CA GLY A 195 19.42 -14.54 29.90
C GLY A 195 18.22 -14.82 30.81
N MET A 196 16.99 -14.83 30.27
CA MET A 196 15.79 -15.22 31.00
C MET A 196 15.88 -16.64 31.55
N ALA A 197 16.24 -17.63 30.71
CA ALA A 197 16.32 -19.02 31.14
C ALA A 197 17.37 -19.22 32.25
N GLN A 198 18.53 -18.56 32.12
CA GLN A 198 19.59 -18.66 33.12
C GLN A 198 19.22 -17.95 34.43
N VAL A 199 18.65 -16.75 34.38
CA VAL A 199 18.17 -16.05 35.59
C VAL A 199 17.10 -16.88 36.29
N MET A 200 16.14 -17.45 35.54
CA MET A 200 15.10 -18.32 36.11
C MET A 200 15.65 -19.57 36.76
N MET A 201 16.72 -20.16 36.22
CA MET A 201 17.40 -21.30 36.84
C MET A 201 17.91 -20.97 38.26
N PHE A 202 18.33 -19.73 38.50
CA PHE A 202 18.80 -19.27 39.82
C PHE A 202 17.66 -18.74 40.70
N SER A 203 16.59 -18.19 40.11
CA SER A 203 15.43 -17.67 40.85
C SER A 203 14.44 -18.74 41.31
N ILE A 204 14.26 -19.84 40.56
CA ILE A 204 13.33 -20.92 40.94
C ILE A 204 13.67 -21.54 42.30
N PRO A 205 14.93 -21.91 42.59
CA PRO A 205 15.31 -22.40 43.91
C PRO A 205 14.93 -21.44 45.03
N ILE A 206 15.13 -20.13 44.83
CA ILE A 206 14.76 -19.09 45.82
C ILE A 206 13.26 -19.10 46.09
N TYR A 207 12.42 -19.23 45.06
CA TYR A 207 10.97 -19.31 45.23
C TYR A 207 10.47 -20.61 45.89
N VAL A 208 11.14 -21.74 45.60
CA VAL A 208 10.66 -23.08 46.01
C VAL A 208 11.20 -23.49 47.39
N ALA A 209 12.44 -23.14 47.72
CA ALA A 209 13.12 -23.62 48.92
C ALA A 209 12.66 -22.92 50.22
N GLY A 210 11.91 -21.83 50.11
CA GLY A 210 11.51 -21.02 51.27
C GLY A 210 12.69 -20.38 52.00
N PRO A 211 12.44 -19.57 53.05
CA PRO A 211 13.49 -18.80 53.75
C PRO A 211 14.58 -19.65 54.41
N GLU A 212 14.30 -20.91 54.74
CA GLU A 212 15.22 -21.79 55.49
C GLU A 212 15.91 -22.86 54.62
N GLY A 213 15.58 -22.96 53.32
CA GLY A 213 16.06 -24.05 52.46
C GLY A 213 17.39 -23.80 51.74
N ILE A 214 17.90 -22.56 51.73
CA ILE A 214 19.13 -22.16 51.03
C ILE A 214 20.01 -21.37 51.99
N SER A 215 21.32 -21.66 52.04
CA SER A 215 22.25 -20.86 52.86
C SER A 215 22.35 -19.43 52.32
N GLU A 216 22.60 -18.45 53.21
CA GLU A 216 22.71 -17.04 52.82
C GLU A 216 23.77 -16.81 51.73
N ASP A 217 24.87 -17.57 51.76
CA ASP A 217 25.94 -17.51 50.75
C ASP A 217 25.44 -17.90 49.35
N PHE A 218 24.65 -18.97 49.24
CA PHE A 218 24.07 -19.39 47.96
C PHE A 218 23.01 -18.38 47.48
N HIS A 219 22.25 -17.81 48.41
CA HIS A 219 21.26 -16.77 48.09
C HIS A 219 21.93 -15.52 47.50
N ALA A 220 23.01 -15.04 48.14
CA ALA A 220 23.81 -13.93 47.63
C ALA A 220 24.47 -14.26 46.27
N LEU A 221 25.02 -15.46 46.12
CA LEU A 221 25.62 -15.91 44.86
C LEU A 221 24.61 -15.90 43.71
N PHE A 222 23.41 -16.45 43.93
CA PHE A 222 22.35 -16.48 42.92
C PHE A 222 21.88 -15.09 42.52
N HIS A 223 21.79 -14.16 43.48
CA HIS A 223 21.47 -12.76 43.20
C HIS A 223 22.54 -12.04 42.38
N TRP A 224 23.82 -12.20 42.72
CA TRP A 224 24.93 -11.61 41.95
C TRP A 224 25.01 -12.18 40.54
N LEU A 225 24.80 -13.49 40.39
CA LEU A 225 24.78 -14.15 39.10
C LEU A 225 23.58 -13.68 38.26
N SER A 226 22.41 -13.53 38.89
CA SER A 226 21.23 -12.95 38.25
C SER A 226 21.46 -11.51 37.81
N PHE A 227 22.15 -10.69 38.61
CA PHE A 227 22.54 -9.33 38.23
C PHE A 227 23.44 -9.32 37.00
N ALA A 228 24.51 -10.14 37.01
CA ALA A 228 25.45 -10.24 35.90
C ALA A 228 24.77 -10.69 34.60
N LEU A 229 23.87 -11.68 34.67
CA LEU A 229 23.14 -12.23 33.52
C LEU A 229 22.03 -11.30 33.01
N THR A 230 21.38 -10.53 33.89
CA THR A 230 20.32 -9.60 33.52
C THR A 230 20.86 -8.32 32.89
N THR A 231 22.08 -7.92 33.23
CA THR A 231 22.75 -6.72 32.68
C THR A 231 22.78 -6.70 31.14
N PRO A 232 23.28 -7.72 30.41
CA PRO A 232 23.23 -7.73 28.94
C PRO A 232 21.79 -7.76 28.41
N VAL A 233 20.85 -8.39 29.11
CA VAL A 233 19.43 -8.38 28.72
C VAL A 233 18.87 -6.94 28.75
N VAL A 234 19.16 -6.17 29.80
CA VAL A 234 18.67 -4.81 29.96
C VAL A 234 19.37 -3.83 29.00
N PHE A 235 20.70 -3.87 28.93
CA PHE A 235 21.46 -2.88 28.16
C PHE A 235 21.60 -3.19 26.67
N PHE A 236 21.47 -4.44 26.25
CA PHE A 236 21.53 -4.82 24.83
C PHE A 236 20.16 -5.18 24.26
N SER A 237 19.44 -6.11 24.91
CA SER A 237 18.16 -6.59 24.39
C SER A 237 17.02 -5.58 24.59
N ALA A 238 16.95 -4.91 25.76
CA ALA A 238 15.95 -3.88 26.05
C ALA A 238 16.33 -2.46 25.58
N ALA A 239 17.55 -2.26 25.05
CA ALA A 239 18.02 -0.96 24.53
C ALA A 239 17.02 -0.27 23.57
N PRO A 240 16.34 -0.98 22.63
CA PRO A 240 15.37 -0.36 21.76
C PRO A 240 14.18 0.24 22.50
N PHE A 241 13.74 -0.36 23.62
CA PHE A 241 12.63 0.18 24.43
C PHE A 241 13.04 1.51 25.06
N PHE A 242 14.21 1.56 25.69
CA PHE A 242 14.72 2.80 26.30
C PHE A 242 14.90 3.93 25.28
N ARG A 243 15.49 3.62 24.12
CA ARG A 243 15.68 4.61 23.05
C ARG A 243 14.35 5.16 22.55
N ASN A 244 13.35 4.29 22.35
CA ASN A 244 12.04 4.72 21.92
C ASN A 244 11.31 5.52 23.01
N ALA A 245 11.40 5.11 24.28
CA ALA A 245 10.81 5.84 25.40
C ALA A 245 11.37 7.27 25.54
N VAL A 246 12.69 7.44 25.38
CA VAL A 246 13.33 8.76 25.38
C VAL A 246 12.82 9.61 24.21
N ARG A 247 12.68 9.02 23.02
CA ARG A 247 12.09 9.71 21.86
C ARG A 247 10.64 10.13 22.14
N ASP A 248 9.81 9.20 22.61
CA ASP A 248 8.38 9.42 22.91
C ASP A 248 8.18 10.54 23.96
N LEU A 249 9.07 10.62 24.95
CA LEU A 249 9.10 11.72 25.93
C LEU A 249 9.52 13.06 25.30
N ARG A 250 10.56 13.05 24.45
CA ARG A 250 11.03 14.26 23.75
C ARG A 250 9.96 14.82 22.80
N THR A 251 9.23 13.95 22.11
CA THR A 251 8.18 14.34 21.15
C THR A 251 6.84 14.62 21.82
N ARG A 252 6.73 14.44 23.15
CA ARG A 252 5.50 14.61 23.95
C ARG A 252 4.35 13.69 23.53
N VAL A 253 4.65 12.59 22.85
CA VAL A 253 3.67 11.57 22.45
C VAL A 253 4.03 10.27 23.16
N LEU A 254 3.38 10.03 24.30
CA LEU A 254 3.62 8.83 25.11
C LEU A 254 3.20 7.56 24.37
N GLY A 255 4.17 6.72 24.02
CA GLY A 255 3.97 5.38 23.49
C GLY A 255 4.14 4.29 24.54
N MET A 256 3.89 3.04 24.12
CA MET A 256 4.00 1.86 24.99
C MET A 256 5.41 1.61 25.53
N ASP A 257 6.44 2.15 24.87
CA ASP A 257 7.82 1.95 25.28
C ASP A 257 8.11 2.70 26.59
N VAL A 258 7.35 3.76 26.91
CA VAL A 258 7.49 4.52 28.18
C VAL A 258 7.19 3.67 29.43
N PRO A 259 5.98 3.09 29.63
CA PRO A 259 5.71 2.25 30.79
C PRO A 259 6.59 0.99 30.83
N VAL A 260 6.94 0.42 29.66
CA VAL A 260 7.85 -0.73 29.57
C VAL A 260 9.24 -0.37 30.09
N SER A 261 9.82 0.74 29.64
CA SER A 261 11.14 1.20 30.08
C SER A 261 11.15 1.59 31.55
N LEU A 262 10.07 2.19 32.06
CA LEU A 262 9.92 2.46 33.50
C LEU A 262 9.92 1.16 34.31
N ALA A 263 9.17 0.14 33.86
CA ALA A 263 9.12 -1.15 34.54
C ALA A 263 10.46 -1.89 34.52
N ILE A 264 11.11 -2.02 33.36
CA ILE A 264 12.42 -2.69 33.24
C ILE A 264 13.49 -1.92 34.02
N GLY A 265 13.52 -0.59 33.88
CA GLY A 265 14.47 0.27 34.58
C GLY A 265 14.30 0.20 36.10
N PHE A 266 13.06 0.27 36.60
CA PHE A 266 12.76 0.13 38.02
C PHE A 266 13.14 -1.26 38.54
N ALA A 267 12.72 -2.33 37.87
CA ALA A 267 13.03 -3.69 38.28
C ALA A 267 14.55 -3.92 38.36
N TYR A 268 15.31 -3.47 37.36
CA TYR A 268 16.78 -3.63 37.36
C TYR A 268 17.47 -2.79 38.42
N THR A 269 17.10 -1.51 38.57
CA THR A 269 17.74 -0.60 39.53
C THR A 269 17.39 -0.93 40.98
N ALA A 270 16.13 -1.26 41.27
CA ALA A 270 15.70 -1.70 42.60
C ALA A 270 16.39 -3.02 43.00
N SER A 271 16.48 -3.98 42.07
CA SER A 271 17.18 -5.24 42.30
C SER A 271 18.69 -5.04 42.50
N GLY A 272 19.33 -4.19 41.70
CA GLY A 272 20.75 -3.87 41.86
C GLY A 272 21.03 -3.20 43.20
N TYR A 273 20.16 -2.28 43.63
CA TYR A 273 20.23 -1.69 44.96
C TYR A 273 20.08 -2.75 46.07
N ALA A 274 19.13 -3.67 45.94
CA ALA A 274 18.91 -4.74 46.91
C ALA A 274 20.12 -5.68 47.03
N VAL A 275 20.75 -6.04 45.91
CA VAL A 275 21.96 -6.88 45.91
C VAL A 275 23.17 -6.17 46.52
N ILE A 276 23.36 -4.89 46.23
CA ILE A 276 24.51 -4.13 46.75
C ILE A 276 24.36 -3.83 48.24
N THR A 277 23.15 -3.51 48.70
CA THR A 277 22.90 -3.11 50.09
C THR A 277 22.51 -4.27 51.01
N GLY A 278 22.20 -5.43 50.43
CA GLY A 278 21.65 -6.59 51.16
C GLY A 278 20.22 -6.36 51.68
N LYS A 279 19.52 -5.32 51.21
CA LYS A 279 18.19 -4.92 51.72
C LYS A 279 17.18 -4.75 50.60
N GLY A 280 16.05 -5.43 50.72
CA GLY A 280 14.93 -5.35 49.78
C GLY A 280 14.80 -6.58 48.90
N GLU A 281 13.80 -6.54 48.01
CA GLU A 281 13.43 -7.64 47.13
C GLU A 281 14.12 -7.54 45.76
N VAL A 282 14.38 -8.69 45.15
CA VAL A 282 15.09 -8.82 43.86
C VAL A 282 14.09 -9.25 42.77
N TYR A 283 14.15 -8.58 41.62
CA TYR A 283 13.23 -8.69 40.48
C TYR A 283 13.96 -8.87 39.13
N PHE A 284 15.19 -9.40 39.15
CA PHE A 284 15.96 -9.65 37.93
C PHE A 284 15.27 -10.62 36.97
N ASP A 285 14.63 -11.65 37.52
CA ASP A 285 13.79 -12.60 36.81
C ASP A 285 12.66 -11.89 36.05
N SER A 286 11.96 -10.98 36.73
CA SER A 286 10.87 -10.20 36.18
C SER A 286 11.37 -9.30 35.04
N ALA A 287 12.51 -8.63 35.21
CA ALA A 287 13.11 -7.80 34.17
C ALA A 287 13.53 -8.62 32.93
N ALA A 288 14.16 -9.78 33.13
CA ALA A 288 14.62 -10.65 32.05
C ALA A 288 13.46 -11.33 31.31
N MET A 289 12.50 -11.91 32.05
CA MET A 289 11.27 -12.51 31.51
C MET A 289 10.46 -11.50 30.71
N PHE A 290 10.27 -10.30 31.27
CA PHE A 290 9.49 -9.28 30.60
C PHE A 290 10.14 -8.84 29.29
N THR A 291 11.45 -8.59 29.31
CA THR A 291 12.22 -8.24 28.10
C THR A 291 12.08 -9.32 27.02
N PHE A 292 12.22 -10.60 27.39
CA PHE A 292 12.09 -11.72 26.46
C PHE A 292 10.68 -11.83 25.88
N PHE A 293 9.63 -11.88 26.71
CA PHE A 293 8.27 -12.09 26.22
C PHE A 293 7.78 -10.94 25.34
N LEU A 294 8.21 -9.72 25.63
CA LEU A 294 7.87 -8.54 24.81
C LEU A 294 8.61 -8.58 23.46
N LEU A 295 9.91 -8.91 23.46
CA LEU A 295 10.68 -9.08 22.21
C LEU A 295 10.14 -10.23 21.37
N PHE A 296 9.79 -11.35 22.01
CA PHE A 296 9.20 -12.51 21.34
C PHE A 296 7.86 -12.16 20.70
N GLY A 297 6.97 -11.49 21.45
CA GLY A 297 5.70 -10.98 20.95
C GLY A 297 5.89 -10.08 19.73
N ARG A 298 6.75 -9.06 19.84
CA ARG A 298 7.08 -8.15 18.72
C ARG A 298 7.70 -8.87 17.53
N TYR A 299 8.55 -9.87 17.76
CA TYR A 299 9.16 -10.65 16.68
C TYR A 299 8.12 -11.46 15.91
N VAL A 300 7.25 -12.20 16.61
CA VAL A 300 6.17 -12.97 15.97
C VAL A 300 5.20 -12.05 15.23
N GLU A 301 4.86 -10.92 15.84
CA GLU A 301 4.01 -9.89 15.28
C GLU A 301 4.60 -9.27 14.00
N ALA A 302 5.87 -8.84 14.02
CA ALA A 302 6.56 -8.29 12.87
C ALA A 302 6.67 -9.33 11.74
N ARG A 303 6.99 -10.59 12.08
CA ARG A 303 7.06 -11.70 11.13
C ARG A 303 5.68 -11.99 10.50
N ALA A 304 4.61 -11.96 11.29
CA ALA A 304 3.25 -12.16 10.80
C ALA A 304 2.83 -11.06 9.81
N ARG A 305 3.07 -9.78 10.16
CA ARG A 305 2.83 -8.65 9.26
C ARG A 305 3.62 -8.75 7.96
N ARG A 306 4.93 -9.03 8.06
CA ARG A 306 5.80 -9.18 6.88
C ARG A 306 5.32 -10.30 5.97
N ARG A 307 4.94 -11.46 6.50
CA ARG A 307 4.41 -12.56 5.69
C ARG A 307 3.14 -12.17 4.94
N SER A 308 2.25 -11.39 5.55
CA SER A 308 1.06 -10.88 4.89
C SER A 308 1.36 -9.69 3.94
N GLY A 309 2.42 -8.91 4.18
CA GLY A 309 2.83 -7.74 3.39
C GLY A 309 3.87 -7.99 2.29
N HIS A 310 4.60 -9.12 2.29
CA HIS A 310 5.64 -9.51 1.30
C HIS A 310 5.17 -9.59 -0.15
N SER A 311 3.86 -9.48 -0.29
CA SER A 311 3.16 -9.32 -1.53
C SER A 311 3.62 -8.08 -2.33
N GLY A 312 3.82 -6.90 -1.73
CA GLY A 312 4.12 -5.65 -2.46
C GLY A 312 5.41 -5.67 -3.29
N ASN A 313 6.51 -6.21 -2.75
CA ASN A 313 7.82 -6.20 -3.43
C ASN A 313 7.95 -7.22 -4.56
N ALA A 314 7.07 -8.23 -4.62
CA ALA A 314 7.14 -9.23 -5.69
C ALA A 314 6.86 -8.62 -7.08
N MET A 315 6.13 -7.49 -7.15
CA MET A 315 5.88 -6.78 -8.40
C MET A 315 6.95 -5.74 -8.74
N ALA A 316 7.75 -5.30 -7.77
CA ALA A 316 8.89 -4.40 -8.03
C ALA A 316 9.97 -5.09 -8.89
N GLY A 317 9.99 -6.43 -8.91
CA GLY A 317 10.79 -7.24 -9.84
C GLY A 317 9.97 -7.90 -10.96
N ALA A 318 8.73 -7.48 -11.21
CA ALA A 318 7.91 -8.03 -12.29
C ALA A 318 8.43 -7.59 -13.67
N LEU A 319 8.94 -6.35 -13.76
CA LEU A 319 9.63 -5.92 -14.97
C LEU A 319 11.08 -6.43 -14.94
N PRO A 320 11.54 -7.10 -16.02
CA PRO A 320 12.93 -7.52 -16.13
C PRO A 320 13.87 -6.29 -16.13
N LEU A 321 15.06 -6.46 -15.55
CA LEU A 321 16.07 -5.40 -15.48
C LEU A 321 16.67 -5.04 -16.85
N SER A 322 16.61 -5.97 -17.80
CA SER A 322 17.14 -5.82 -19.14
C SER A 322 16.14 -6.23 -20.21
N ALA A 323 16.32 -5.67 -21.41
CA ALA A 323 15.54 -5.97 -22.59
C ALA A 323 16.46 -6.22 -23.79
N ILE A 324 16.01 -7.07 -24.71
CA ILE A 324 16.70 -7.33 -26.00
C ILE A 324 16.02 -6.47 -27.06
N ARG A 325 16.58 -5.30 -27.38
CA ARG A 325 16.09 -4.46 -28.48
C ARG A 325 16.64 -4.97 -29.80
N LEU A 326 15.77 -4.99 -30.82
CA LEU A 326 16.13 -5.23 -32.20
C LEU A 326 16.40 -3.89 -32.87
N THR A 327 17.57 -3.75 -33.51
CA THR A 327 17.88 -2.59 -34.36
C THR A 327 17.07 -2.65 -35.66
N ASP A 328 17.06 -1.56 -36.44
CA ASP A 328 16.40 -1.52 -37.75
C ASP A 328 17.00 -2.55 -38.74
N GLU A 329 18.25 -2.95 -38.53
CA GLU A 329 18.98 -3.98 -39.27
C GLU A 329 18.72 -5.40 -38.74
N GLY A 330 17.95 -5.55 -37.66
CA GLY A 330 17.58 -6.83 -37.05
C GLY A 330 18.60 -7.40 -36.05
N GLU A 331 19.62 -6.64 -35.66
CA GLU A 331 20.60 -7.10 -34.66
C GLU A 331 20.04 -7.03 -33.23
N GLU A 332 20.37 -8.04 -32.42
CA GLU A 332 20.01 -8.11 -31.00
C GLU A 332 20.96 -7.28 -30.14
N ARG A 333 20.45 -6.28 -29.41
CA ARG A 333 21.21 -5.51 -28.41
C ARG A 333 20.56 -5.60 -27.04
N ILE A 334 21.33 -5.95 -26.02
CA ILE A 334 20.89 -5.98 -24.63
C ILE A 334 21.11 -4.61 -24.00
N LEU A 335 20.07 -4.04 -23.38
CA LEU A 335 20.11 -2.77 -22.66
C LEU A 335 19.29 -2.86 -21.36
N PRO A 336 19.49 -1.95 -20.41
CA PRO A 336 18.58 -1.78 -19.28
C PRO A 336 17.15 -1.51 -19.74
N ALA A 337 16.16 -2.15 -19.13
CA ALA A 337 14.75 -1.95 -19.49
C ALA A 337 14.27 -0.50 -19.26
N SER A 338 14.95 0.24 -18.37
CA SER A 338 14.72 1.67 -18.11
C SER A 338 15.10 2.59 -19.28
N GLU A 339 15.89 2.11 -20.26
CA GLU A 339 16.25 2.87 -21.45
C GLU A 339 15.29 2.63 -22.64
N LEU A 340 14.28 1.77 -22.48
CA LEU A 340 13.28 1.53 -23.53
C LEU A 340 12.40 2.76 -23.74
N THR A 341 12.07 3.01 -25.00
CA THR A 341 11.19 4.10 -25.42
C THR A 341 10.04 3.58 -26.30
N ALA A 342 8.94 4.33 -26.36
CA ALA A 342 7.83 4.01 -27.24
C ALA A 342 8.32 3.95 -28.70
N GLY A 343 7.91 2.91 -29.43
CA GLY A 343 8.33 2.63 -30.80
C GLY A 343 9.47 1.61 -30.91
N ASP A 344 10.22 1.34 -29.84
CA ASP A 344 11.28 0.33 -29.86
C ASP A 344 10.75 -1.07 -30.14
N ARG A 345 11.53 -1.87 -30.88
CA ARG A 345 11.20 -3.27 -31.16
C ARG A 345 11.99 -4.15 -30.22
N VAL A 346 11.31 -5.03 -29.49
CA VAL A 346 11.92 -5.85 -28.45
C VAL A 346 11.63 -7.33 -28.69
N LEU A 347 12.67 -8.15 -28.62
CA LEU A 347 12.57 -9.60 -28.72
C LEU A 347 12.36 -10.21 -27.33
N VAL A 348 11.22 -10.88 -27.14
CA VAL A 348 10.89 -11.61 -25.91
C VAL A 348 11.00 -13.10 -26.18
N LYS A 349 12.09 -13.72 -25.73
CA LYS A 349 12.32 -15.17 -25.89
C LYS A 349 11.45 -16.00 -24.93
N PRO A 350 11.18 -17.29 -25.22
CA PRO A 350 10.49 -18.18 -24.29
C PRO A 350 11.17 -18.21 -22.91
N GLY A 351 10.37 -18.16 -21.85
CA GLY A 351 10.81 -18.07 -20.46
C GLY A 351 11.16 -16.67 -19.97
N HIS A 352 11.33 -15.68 -20.86
CA HIS A 352 11.60 -14.30 -20.45
C HIS A 352 10.33 -13.51 -20.16
N GLY A 353 10.47 -12.52 -19.28
CA GLY A 353 9.42 -11.53 -19.00
C GLY A 353 9.34 -10.47 -20.11
N VAL A 354 8.14 -9.98 -20.37
CA VAL A 354 7.88 -8.85 -21.26
C VAL A 354 8.36 -7.55 -20.56
N PRO A 355 9.30 -6.79 -21.12
CA PRO A 355 9.91 -5.64 -20.42
C PRO A 355 9.09 -4.36 -20.43
N ALA A 356 8.10 -4.24 -21.32
CA ALA A 356 7.30 -3.04 -21.51
C ALA A 356 5.96 -3.40 -22.16
N ASP A 357 4.95 -2.54 -22.04
CA ASP A 357 3.67 -2.75 -22.73
C ASP A 357 3.85 -2.52 -24.23
N GLY A 358 3.19 -3.32 -25.05
CA GLY A 358 3.38 -3.25 -26.48
C GLY A 358 2.38 -4.03 -27.31
N MET A 359 2.62 -4.07 -28.61
CA MET A 359 1.83 -4.83 -29.58
C MET A 359 2.74 -5.85 -30.28
N ILE A 360 2.24 -7.07 -30.47
CA ILE A 360 2.98 -8.13 -31.16
C ILE A 360 3.05 -7.80 -32.65
N GLU A 361 4.26 -7.65 -33.16
CA GLU A 361 4.54 -7.48 -34.59
C GLU A 361 4.84 -8.80 -35.29
N ASP A 362 5.41 -9.76 -34.56
CA ASP A 362 5.80 -11.06 -35.10
C ASP A 362 5.77 -12.13 -34.00
N GLY A 363 5.34 -13.34 -34.38
CA GLY A 363 5.18 -14.49 -33.49
C GLY A 363 3.76 -14.72 -32.92
N GLU A 364 3.54 -15.92 -32.41
CA GLU A 364 2.35 -16.33 -31.63
C GLU A 364 2.85 -17.12 -30.42
N SER A 365 2.36 -16.80 -29.23
CA SER A 365 2.73 -17.55 -28.02
C SER A 365 1.69 -17.42 -26.90
N SER A 366 1.76 -18.31 -25.92
CA SER A 366 1.01 -18.19 -24.68
C SER A 366 1.80 -17.33 -23.66
N LEU A 367 1.09 -16.39 -23.03
CA LEU A 367 1.62 -15.54 -21.98
C LEU A 367 1.02 -15.93 -20.63
N ASP A 368 1.88 -16.11 -19.63
CA ASP A 368 1.47 -16.18 -18.23
C ASP A 368 1.28 -14.76 -17.69
N GLU A 369 0.02 -14.39 -17.44
CA GLU A 369 -0.37 -13.12 -16.83
C GLU A 369 -0.79 -13.29 -15.35
N SER A 370 -0.50 -14.44 -14.72
CA SER A 370 -0.97 -14.80 -13.37
C SER A 370 -0.49 -13.86 -12.28
N MET A 371 0.72 -13.31 -12.42
CA MET A 371 1.28 -12.30 -11.51
C MET A 371 0.46 -11.00 -11.49
N LEU A 372 -0.19 -10.65 -12.59
CA LEU A 372 -0.98 -9.42 -12.75
C LEU A 372 -2.47 -9.68 -12.51
N THR A 373 -3.01 -10.71 -13.15
CA THR A 373 -4.46 -10.97 -13.18
C THR A 373 -4.93 -11.94 -12.09
N GLY A 374 -4.01 -12.73 -11.52
CA GLY A 374 -4.31 -13.82 -10.58
C GLY A 374 -4.87 -15.09 -11.25
N GLU A 375 -4.94 -15.13 -12.57
CA GLU A 375 -5.43 -16.29 -13.33
C GLU A 375 -4.27 -17.23 -13.70
N TYR A 376 -4.41 -18.52 -13.41
CA TYR A 376 -3.34 -19.51 -13.56
C TYR A 376 -3.18 -20.09 -14.97
N LEU A 377 -4.13 -19.83 -15.86
CA LEU A 377 -4.10 -20.37 -17.23
C LEU A 377 -3.45 -19.34 -18.17
N PRO A 378 -2.39 -19.74 -18.90
CA PRO A 378 -1.79 -18.88 -19.92
C PRO A 378 -2.79 -18.45 -21.00
N VAL A 379 -2.64 -17.22 -21.47
CA VAL A 379 -3.48 -16.64 -22.53
C VAL A 379 -2.70 -16.65 -23.84
N THR A 380 -3.25 -17.28 -24.88
CA THR A 380 -2.66 -17.24 -26.22
C THR A 380 -2.80 -15.85 -26.82
N ARG A 381 -1.69 -15.30 -27.33
CA ARG A 381 -1.60 -14.01 -28.01
C ARG A 381 -1.01 -14.17 -29.41
N ARG A 382 -1.55 -13.41 -30.35
CA ARG A 382 -1.21 -13.47 -31.78
C ARG A 382 -0.73 -12.12 -32.29
N LEU A 383 -0.25 -12.10 -33.53
CA LEU A 383 0.10 -10.89 -34.25
C LEU A 383 -1.03 -9.85 -34.19
N GLY A 384 -0.69 -8.62 -33.78
CA GLY A 384 -1.62 -7.52 -33.56
C GLY A 384 -2.25 -7.47 -32.16
N ASP A 385 -2.09 -8.49 -31.32
CA ASP A 385 -2.55 -8.44 -29.94
C ASP A 385 -1.63 -7.58 -29.07
N THR A 386 -2.22 -6.95 -28.07
CA THR A 386 -1.48 -6.20 -27.04
C THR A 386 -0.90 -7.14 -25.99
N VAL A 387 0.33 -6.88 -25.57
CA VAL A 387 1.00 -7.56 -24.46
C VAL A 387 1.27 -6.57 -23.33
N THR A 388 1.18 -7.07 -22.10
CA THR A 388 1.46 -6.27 -20.91
C THR A 388 2.87 -6.59 -20.43
N GLY A 389 3.62 -5.57 -20.02
CA GLY A 389 4.89 -5.73 -19.32
C GLY A 389 4.71 -6.60 -18.08
N GLY A 390 5.73 -7.32 -17.67
CA GLY A 390 5.72 -8.23 -16.52
C GLY A 390 4.98 -9.56 -16.73
N SER A 391 4.29 -9.75 -17.86
CA SER A 391 3.85 -11.08 -18.30
C SER A 391 5.06 -11.95 -18.66
N GLN A 392 4.96 -13.27 -18.49
CA GLN A 392 6.01 -14.20 -18.90
C GLN A 392 5.64 -14.88 -20.21
N ASN A 393 6.57 -14.86 -21.17
CA ASN A 393 6.42 -15.62 -22.40
C ASN A 393 6.73 -17.11 -22.17
N ILE A 394 5.92 -18.03 -22.67
CA ILE A 394 6.04 -19.46 -22.36
C ILE A 394 6.59 -20.27 -23.55
N GLU A 395 6.00 -20.15 -24.73
CA GLU A 395 6.19 -21.15 -25.79
C GLU A 395 7.16 -20.72 -26.90
N SER A 396 6.99 -19.53 -27.48
CA SER A 396 7.61 -19.12 -28.74
C SER A 396 8.05 -17.66 -28.70
N PRO A 397 9.15 -17.27 -29.38
CA PRO A 397 9.64 -15.90 -29.33
C PRO A 397 8.61 -14.91 -29.91
N LEU A 398 8.52 -13.74 -29.29
CA LEU A 398 7.65 -12.65 -29.73
C LEU A 398 8.50 -11.42 -30.05
N VAL A 399 8.19 -10.73 -31.14
CA VAL A 399 8.69 -9.37 -31.40
C VAL A 399 7.59 -8.40 -31.03
N VAL A 400 7.88 -7.54 -30.06
CA VAL A 400 6.92 -6.60 -29.49
C VAL A 400 7.36 -5.18 -29.80
N ARG A 401 6.49 -4.39 -30.42
CA ARG A 401 6.68 -2.94 -30.52
C ARG A 401 6.21 -2.30 -29.24
N VAL A 402 7.12 -1.63 -28.54
CA VAL A 402 6.87 -0.93 -27.30
C VAL A 402 5.88 0.21 -27.54
N THR A 403 4.82 0.25 -26.76
CA THR A 403 3.86 1.36 -26.73
C THR A 403 4.09 2.24 -25.50
N HIS A 404 4.30 1.62 -24.33
CA HIS A 404 4.56 2.30 -23.07
C HIS A 404 5.69 1.59 -22.32
N ALA A 405 6.69 2.34 -21.88
CA ALA A 405 7.88 1.82 -21.20
C ALA A 405 8.09 2.47 -19.84
N GLY A 406 8.88 1.81 -18.98
CA GLY A 406 9.25 2.35 -17.68
C GLY A 406 8.02 2.70 -16.83
N ARG A 407 7.89 3.98 -16.47
CA ARG A 407 6.79 4.50 -15.64
C ARG A 407 5.42 4.46 -16.31
N ASP A 408 5.40 4.53 -17.64
CA ASP A 408 4.16 4.59 -18.41
C ASP A 408 3.61 3.17 -18.65
N ALA A 409 4.40 2.14 -18.34
CA ALA A 409 3.95 0.76 -18.38
C ALA A 409 2.92 0.48 -17.27
N ARG A 410 1.90 -0.28 -17.59
CA ARG A 410 0.77 -0.63 -16.73
C ARG A 410 1.20 -1.25 -15.41
N VAL A 411 2.25 -2.08 -15.41
CA VAL A 411 2.78 -2.68 -14.19
C VAL A 411 3.32 -1.64 -13.23
N ALA A 412 4.04 -0.63 -13.72
CA ALA A 412 4.55 0.46 -12.89
C ALA A 412 3.38 1.23 -12.24
N GLY A 413 2.33 1.52 -13.01
CA GLY A 413 1.09 2.10 -12.47
C GLY A 413 0.41 1.22 -11.41
N ILE A 414 0.38 -0.10 -11.59
CA ILE A 414 -0.17 -1.05 -10.60
C ILE A 414 0.68 -1.08 -9.33
N VAL A 415 2.02 -1.09 -9.45
CA VAL A 415 2.92 -1.03 -8.28
C VAL A 415 2.69 0.26 -7.51
N ASP A 416 2.60 1.39 -8.20
CA ASP A 416 2.35 2.68 -7.59
C ASP A 416 0.98 2.74 -6.86
N LEU A 417 -0.08 2.23 -7.50
CA LEU A 417 -1.40 2.09 -6.88
C LEU A 417 -1.38 1.15 -5.66
N THR A 418 -0.61 0.07 -5.72
CA THR A 418 -0.44 -0.89 -4.63
C THR A 418 0.27 -0.23 -3.43
N ASP A 419 1.32 0.54 -3.68
CA ASP A 419 2.03 1.27 -2.64
C ASP A 419 1.14 2.34 -2.00
N ARG A 420 0.33 3.06 -2.80
CA ARG A 420 -0.71 3.97 -2.28
C ARG A 420 -1.68 3.25 -1.35
N ALA A 421 -2.18 2.09 -1.77
CA ALA A 421 -3.12 1.31 -0.98
C ALA A 421 -2.58 0.89 0.38
N PHE A 422 -1.33 0.40 0.43
CA PHE A 422 -0.70 -0.01 1.69
C PHE A 422 -0.28 1.16 2.58
N ALA A 423 0.00 2.33 1.99
CA ALA A 423 0.36 3.51 2.75
C ALA A 423 -0.89 4.13 3.41
N SER A 424 -2.03 4.11 2.72
CA SER A 424 -3.29 4.70 3.20
C SER A 424 -3.87 3.95 4.43
N ARG A 425 -4.44 4.69 5.40
CA ARG A 425 -5.04 4.12 6.63
C ARG A 425 -6.49 4.55 6.85
N PRO A 426 -7.41 3.61 7.17
CA PRO A 426 -8.79 3.97 7.43
C PRO A 426 -8.94 4.74 8.74
N ARG A 427 -10.02 5.52 8.84
CA ARG A 427 -10.31 6.40 9.99
C ARG A 427 -10.25 5.65 11.32
N LEU A 428 -10.74 4.40 11.35
CA LEU A 428 -10.71 3.55 12.54
C LEU A 428 -9.28 3.27 13.05
N ALA A 429 -8.32 3.06 12.14
CA ALA A 429 -6.91 2.84 12.49
C ALA A 429 -6.27 4.11 13.06
N GLN A 430 -6.59 5.27 12.49
CA GLN A 430 -6.12 6.57 12.99
C GLN A 430 -6.70 6.90 14.37
N MET A 431 -7.97 6.55 14.61
CA MET A 431 -8.61 6.69 15.93
C MET A 431 -7.98 5.76 16.96
N ALA A 432 -7.70 4.50 16.61
CA ALA A 432 -7.00 3.56 17.49
C ALA A 432 -5.60 4.06 17.87
N ALA A 433 -4.85 4.63 16.92
CA ALA A 433 -3.54 5.22 17.19
C ALA A 433 -3.62 6.43 18.15
N ARG A 434 -4.58 7.34 17.95
CA ARG A 434 -4.82 8.47 18.87
C ARG A 434 -5.22 8.00 20.27
N MET A 435 -6.07 6.98 20.36
CA MET A 435 -6.48 6.41 21.64
C MET A 435 -5.31 5.75 22.40
N ALA A 436 -4.30 5.22 21.71
CA ALA A 436 -3.16 4.57 22.35
C ALA A 436 -2.35 5.55 23.24
N HIS A 437 -2.13 6.78 22.80
CA HIS A 437 -1.44 7.79 23.61
C HIS A 437 -2.23 8.10 24.90
N LEU A 438 -3.52 8.37 24.77
CA LEU A 438 -4.39 8.68 25.90
C LEU A 438 -4.52 7.49 26.86
N PHE A 439 -4.50 6.27 26.34
CA PHE A 439 -4.49 5.04 27.12
C PHE A 439 -3.22 4.94 27.98
N VAL A 440 -2.04 5.17 27.39
CA VAL A 440 -0.76 5.14 28.13
C VAL A 440 -0.73 6.23 29.20
N LEU A 441 -1.18 7.44 28.88
CA LEU A 441 -1.27 8.52 29.87
C LEU A 441 -2.15 8.12 31.06
N ARG A 442 -3.35 7.60 30.79
CA ARG A 442 -4.28 7.13 31.84
C ARG A 442 -3.69 5.97 32.64
N LEU A 443 -3.00 5.03 32.00
CA LEU A 443 -2.29 3.95 32.65
C LEU A 443 -1.26 4.47 33.65
N LEU A 444 -0.40 5.42 33.25
CA LEU A 444 0.60 6.00 34.14
C LEU A 444 -0.02 6.71 35.35
N VAL A 445 -1.14 7.42 35.15
CA VAL A 445 -1.90 8.03 36.26
C VAL A 445 -2.47 6.95 37.19
N VAL A 446 -3.08 5.90 36.65
CA VAL A 446 -3.60 4.77 37.45
C VAL A 446 -2.47 4.09 38.22
N THR A 447 -1.33 3.82 37.58
CA THR A 447 -0.15 3.28 38.25
C THR A 447 0.27 4.18 39.41
N ALA A 448 0.39 5.49 39.20
CA ALA A 448 0.77 6.42 40.27
C ALA A 448 -0.21 6.37 41.45
N VAL A 449 -1.52 6.37 41.17
CA VAL A 449 -2.55 6.28 42.21
C VAL A 449 -2.47 4.95 42.96
N VAL A 450 -2.32 3.82 42.26
CA VAL A 450 -2.19 2.49 42.88
C VAL A 450 -0.93 2.39 43.71
N THR A 451 0.20 2.89 43.21
CA THR A 451 1.48 2.94 43.94
C THR A 451 1.35 3.75 45.24
N ILE A 452 0.71 4.93 45.18
CA ILE A 452 0.47 5.76 46.36
C ILE A 452 -0.48 5.06 47.35
N ALA A 453 -1.55 4.42 46.87
CA ALA A 453 -2.47 3.69 47.74
C ALA A 453 -1.76 2.54 48.47
N TRP A 454 -0.98 1.73 47.76
CA TRP A 454 -0.22 0.63 48.37
C TRP A 454 0.92 1.08 49.27
N TRP A 455 1.47 2.27 49.04
CA TRP A 455 2.39 2.88 50.01
C TRP A 455 1.77 3.05 51.40
N PHE A 456 0.46 3.35 51.49
CA PHE A 456 -0.24 3.46 52.77
C PHE A 456 -0.82 2.14 53.29
N ILE A 457 -1.13 1.19 52.41
CA ILE A 457 -1.71 -0.11 52.78
C ILE A 457 -0.62 -1.09 53.23
N ASP A 458 0.38 -1.33 52.36
CA ASP A 458 1.48 -2.27 52.58
C ASP A 458 2.69 -1.88 51.69
N PRO A 459 3.66 -1.12 52.24
CA PRO A 459 4.85 -0.69 51.50
C PRO A 459 5.68 -1.83 50.92
N ALA A 460 5.65 -3.03 51.51
CA ALA A 460 6.44 -4.16 51.03
C ALA A 460 5.88 -4.72 49.71
N ARG A 461 4.56 -4.63 49.50
CA ARG A 461 3.91 -5.11 48.28
C ARG A 461 3.87 -4.08 47.16
N MET A 462 4.02 -2.80 47.49
CA MET A 462 3.99 -1.71 46.51
C MET A 462 4.89 -1.93 45.27
N PRO A 463 6.18 -2.34 45.39
CA PRO A 463 7.08 -2.40 44.23
C PRO A 463 6.63 -3.39 43.16
N TRP A 464 6.23 -4.60 43.56
CA TRP A 464 5.80 -5.62 42.61
C TRP A 464 4.41 -5.35 42.05
N ILE A 465 3.50 -4.74 42.83
CA ILE A 465 2.18 -4.33 42.34
C ILE A 465 2.31 -3.21 41.31
N MET A 466 3.18 -2.22 41.56
CA MET A 466 3.50 -1.17 40.59
C MET A 466 4.02 -1.76 39.28
N LEU A 467 4.97 -2.71 39.37
CA LEU A 467 5.50 -3.43 38.20
C LEU A 467 4.39 -4.19 37.48
N SER A 468 3.52 -4.90 38.19
CA SER A 468 2.38 -5.59 37.60
C SER A 468 1.43 -4.64 36.88
N VAL A 469 1.07 -3.49 37.46
CA VAL A 469 0.15 -2.53 36.81
C VAL A 469 0.79 -1.88 35.58
N LEU A 470 2.07 -1.50 35.63
CA LEU A 470 2.79 -0.94 34.48
C LEU A 470 2.80 -1.90 33.29
N VAL A 471 2.80 -3.21 33.56
CA VAL A 471 2.99 -4.26 32.54
C VAL A 471 1.67 -4.89 32.13
N VAL A 472 0.69 -5.09 33.02
CA VAL A 472 -0.47 -5.94 32.72
C VAL A 472 -1.30 -5.44 31.54
N THR A 473 -1.31 -4.13 31.30
CA THR A 473 -2.04 -3.53 30.20
C THR A 473 -1.11 -2.90 29.18
N CYS A 474 -0.93 -3.57 28.04
CA CYS A 474 -0.43 -2.91 26.84
C CYS A 474 -1.57 -2.65 25.85
N PRO A 475 -1.69 -1.44 25.28
CA PRO A 475 -2.56 -1.18 24.14
C PRO A 475 -2.06 -1.83 22.83
N CYS A 476 -1.02 -2.67 22.89
CA CYS A 476 -0.41 -3.37 21.77
C CYS A 476 -1.46 -4.09 20.92
N ALA A 477 -2.24 -4.97 21.54
CA ALA A 477 -3.27 -5.75 20.88
C ALA A 477 -4.31 -4.85 20.18
N LEU A 478 -4.70 -3.73 20.82
CA LEU A 478 -5.62 -2.75 20.26
C LEU A 478 -5.02 -2.01 19.05
N ALA A 479 -3.79 -1.54 19.18
CA ALA A 479 -3.07 -0.81 18.12
C ALA A 479 -2.75 -1.70 16.91
N LEU A 480 -2.65 -3.01 17.11
CA LEU A 480 -2.26 -4.00 16.09
C LEU A 480 -3.43 -4.73 15.44
N ALA A 481 -4.59 -4.77 16.12
CA ALA A 481 -5.79 -5.47 15.68
C ALA A 481 -6.18 -5.10 14.24
N THR A 482 -6.27 -3.79 13.98
CA THR A 482 -6.74 -3.24 12.71
C THR A 482 -5.69 -3.37 11.60
N PRO A 483 -4.42 -2.92 11.75
CA PRO A 483 -3.44 -3.01 10.68
C PRO A 483 -3.15 -4.44 10.23
N THR A 484 -3.13 -5.40 11.17
CA THR A 484 -2.84 -6.81 10.86
C THR A 484 -3.98 -7.44 10.05
N ALA A 485 -5.24 -7.17 10.44
CA ALA A 485 -6.40 -7.67 9.71
C ALA A 485 -6.50 -7.05 8.31
N LEU A 486 -6.27 -5.74 8.18
CA LEU A 486 -6.26 -5.04 6.88
C LEU A 486 -5.16 -5.57 5.95
N THR A 487 -3.94 -5.76 6.47
CA THR A 487 -2.83 -6.31 5.69
C THR A 487 -3.16 -7.71 5.18
N ALA A 488 -3.76 -8.57 6.01
CA ALA A 488 -4.21 -9.89 5.60
C ALA A 488 -5.37 -9.83 4.59
N GLY A 489 -6.32 -8.91 4.77
CA GLY A 489 -7.44 -8.66 3.85
C GLY A 489 -6.96 -8.20 2.46
N HIS A 490 -6.11 -7.16 2.40
CA HIS A 490 -5.47 -6.70 1.16
C HIS A 490 -4.71 -7.82 0.46
N GLY A 491 -3.87 -8.56 1.21
CA GLY A 491 -3.12 -9.68 0.66
C GLY A 491 -4.02 -10.75 0.02
N GLN A 492 -5.19 -11.01 0.60
CA GLN A 492 -6.14 -11.99 0.10
C GLN A 492 -6.96 -11.49 -1.10
N LEU A 493 -7.41 -10.24 -1.08
CA LEU A 493 -8.07 -9.59 -2.22
C LEU A 493 -7.16 -9.59 -3.44
N ARG A 494 -5.91 -9.21 -3.23
CA ARG A 494 -4.92 -9.14 -4.30
C ARG A 494 -4.60 -10.49 -4.92
N ARG A 495 -4.47 -11.55 -4.11
CA ARG A 495 -4.30 -12.94 -4.61
C ARG A 495 -5.46 -13.40 -5.51
N ARG A 496 -6.61 -12.74 -5.44
CA ARG A 496 -7.80 -12.98 -6.27
C ARG A 496 -7.95 -11.99 -7.42
N GLY A 497 -6.94 -11.15 -7.68
CA GLY A 497 -7.00 -10.15 -8.74
C GLY A 497 -7.88 -8.94 -8.40
N VAL A 498 -8.07 -8.62 -7.12
CA VAL A 498 -8.74 -7.39 -6.66
C VAL A 498 -7.71 -6.49 -5.98
N LEU A 499 -7.38 -5.37 -6.61
CA LEU A 499 -6.49 -4.37 -6.06
C LEU A 499 -7.31 -3.30 -5.36
N VAL A 500 -7.18 -3.21 -4.05
CA VAL A 500 -7.69 -2.06 -3.30
C VAL A 500 -6.71 -0.92 -3.47
N THR A 501 -7.19 0.30 -3.72
CA THR A 501 -6.38 1.52 -3.91
C THR A 501 -6.51 2.49 -2.74
N ARG A 502 -7.66 2.48 -2.04
CA ARG A 502 -7.94 3.35 -0.88
C ARG A 502 -8.15 2.55 0.42
N ALA A 503 -7.70 3.11 1.54
CA ALA A 503 -7.64 2.43 2.83
C ALA A 503 -8.99 2.02 3.41
N ASP A 504 -10.00 2.84 3.15
CA ASP A 504 -11.37 2.71 3.61
C ASP A 504 -12.20 1.83 2.69
N ALA A 505 -11.72 1.48 1.50
CA ALA A 505 -12.43 0.62 0.56
C ALA A 505 -12.85 -0.72 1.19
N ILE A 506 -11.97 -1.40 1.94
CA ILE A 506 -12.34 -2.64 2.67
C ILE A 506 -13.44 -2.37 3.70
N GLU A 507 -13.38 -1.25 4.41
CA GLU A 507 -14.36 -0.89 5.43
C GLU A 507 -15.72 -0.57 4.78
N SER A 508 -15.72 0.28 3.76
CA SER A 508 -16.89 0.66 2.98
C SER A 508 -17.51 -0.53 2.25
N LEU A 509 -16.70 -1.37 1.56
CA LEU A 509 -17.16 -2.62 0.92
C LEU A 509 -17.82 -3.58 1.90
N SER A 510 -17.40 -3.59 3.17
CA SER A 510 -18.02 -4.42 4.19
C SER A 510 -19.44 -3.95 4.58
N GLN A 511 -19.79 -2.71 4.25
CA GLN A 511 -21.03 -2.02 4.63
C GLN A 511 -22.02 -1.81 3.50
N ILE A 512 -21.65 -2.12 2.26
CA ILE A 512 -22.51 -1.83 1.13
C ILE A 512 -23.85 -2.56 1.27
N ASP A 513 -24.89 -1.86 0.87
CA ASP A 513 -26.28 -2.33 0.81
C ASP A 513 -26.68 -2.55 -0.65
N ARG A 514 -26.18 -1.70 -1.57
CA ARG A 514 -26.49 -1.74 -3.00
C ARG A 514 -25.24 -1.81 -3.86
N VAL A 515 -25.30 -2.60 -4.94
CA VAL A 515 -24.33 -2.63 -6.03
C VAL A 515 -25.01 -2.14 -7.30
N ILE A 516 -24.51 -1.03 -7.84
CA ILE A 516 -24.90 -0.49 -9.13
C ILE A 516 -23.87 -0.92 -10.17
N LEU A 517 -24.34 -1.58 -11.22
CA LEU A 517 -23.52 -2.10 -12.30
C LEU A 517 -23.77 -1.27 -13.55
N ASP A 518 -22.69 -0.78 -14.17
CA ASP A 518 -22.78 -0.27 -15.54
C ASP A 518 -22.94 -1.43 -16.53
N LYS A 519 -23.47 -1.15 -17.71
CA LYS A 519 -23.60 -2.16 -18.76
C LYS A 519 -22.29 -2.35 -19.51
N THR A 520 -21.87 -1.30 -20.23
CA THR A 520 -20.84 -1.38 -21.26
C THR A 520 -19.47 -1.52 -20.61
N GLY A 521 -18.67 -2.48 -21.09
CA GLY A 521 -17.35 -2.77 -20.52
C GLY A 521 -17.36 -3.43 -19.14
N THR A 522 -18.50 -3.44 -18.44
CA THR A 522 -18.69 -4.00 -17.09
C THR A 522 -19.44 -5.33 -17.14
N LEU A 523 -20.76 -5.34 -17.32
CA LEU A 523 -21.54 -6.57 -17.50
C LEU A 523 -21.25 -7.25 -18.84
N THR A 524 -20.85 -6.46 -19.82
CA THR A 524 -20.42 -6.92 -21.14
C THR A 524 -18.90 -6.82 -21.28
N SER A 525 -18.33 -7.54 -22.25
CA SER A 525 -16.88 -7.56 -22.46
C SER A 525 -16.38 -6.41 -23.34
N GLY A 526 -17.26 -5.56 -23.88
CA GLY A 526 -16.90 -4.52 -24.85
C GLY A 526 -16.53 -5.11 -26.22
N GLN A 527 -16.81 -6.39 -26.45
CA GLN A 527 -16.53 -7.09 -27.70
C GLN A 527 -17.84 -7.24 -28.48
N MET A 528 -17.98 -6.42 -29.52
CA MET A 528 -19.09 -6.54 -30.45
C MET A 528 -18.98 -7.86 -31.21
N THR A 529 -20.04 -8.65 -31.17
CA THR A 529 -20.16 -9.87 -31.96
C THR A 529 -21.33 -9.75 -32.92
N LEU A 530 -21.17 -10.34 -34.10
CA LEU A 530 -22.26 -10.48 -35.06
C LEU A 530 -23.16 -11.62 -34.61
N VAL A 531 -24.37 -11.29 -34.15
CA VAL A 531 -25.34 -12.27 -33.62
C VAL A 531 -26.29 -12.74 -34.70
N GLU A 532 -26.68 -11.84 -35.60
CA GLU A 532 -27.66 -12.15 -36.65
C GLU A 532 -27.31 -11.44 -37.96
N THR A 533 -27.55 -12.12 -39.09
CA THR A 533 -27.47 -11.55 -40.43
C THR A 533 -28.80 -11.80 -41.13
N ARG A 534 -29.49 -10.73 -41.52
CA ARG A 534 -30.75 -10.80 -42.29
C ARG A 534 -30.50 -10.33 -43.72
N PRO A 535 -30.34 -11.24 -44.68
CA PRO A 535 -30.20 -10.86 -46.07
C PRO A 535 -31.49 -10.24 -46.63
N LEU A 536 -31.32 -9.32 -47.58
CA LEU A 536 -32.38 -8.69 -48.36
C LEU A 536 -32.12 -8.90 -49.85
N ALA A 537 -33.17 -8.79 -50.67
CA ALA A 537 -33.06 -8.80 -52.13
C ALA A 537 -32.27 -9.99 -52.73
N GLY A 538 -32.33 -11.16 -52.09
CA GLY A 538 -31.73 -12.41 -52.59
C GLY A 538 -30.22 -12.56 -52.40
N LEU A 539 -29.54 -11.65 -51.68
CA LEU A 539 -28.12 -11.83 -51.35
C LEU A 539 -27.96 -12.95 -50.32
N ASP A 540 -26.98 -13.84 -50.51
CA ASP A 540 -26.68 -14.87 -49.52
C ASP A 540 -26.03 -14.27 -48.25
N ALA A 541 -26.35 -14.85 -47.08
CA ALA A 541 -25.87 -14.36 -45.79
C ALA A 541 -24.35 -14.55 -45.60
N GLU A 542 -23.75 -15.60 -46.18
CA GLU A 542 -22.31 -15.78 -46.14
C GLU A 542 -21.61 -14.73 -46.99
N ARG A 543 -22.10 -14.52 -48.22
CA ARG A 543 -21.59 -13.48 -49.11
C ARG A 543 -21.73 -12.08 -48.51
N ALA A 544 -22.87 -11.76 -47.87
CA ALA A 544 -23.08 -10.49 -47.20
C ALA A 544 -22.03 -10.25 -46.10
N ARG A 545 -21.76 -11.24 -45.25
CA ARG A 545 -20.74 -11.15 -44.19
C ARG A 545 -19.34 -10.94 -44.74
N THR A 546 -18.99 -11.63 -45.83
CA THR A 546 -17.69 -11.43 -46.50
C THR A 546 -17.53 -10.02 -47.06
N LEU A 547 -18.57 -9.47 -47.68
CA LEU A 547 -18.55 -8.10 -48.23
C LEU A 547 -18.41 -7.06 -47.12
N ALA A 548 -19.16 -7.22 -46.01
CA ALA A 548 -19.03 -6.36 -44.85
C ALA A 548 -17.64 -6.45 -44.20
N ALA A 549 -17.08 -7.66 -44.07
CA ALA A 549 -15.74 -7.88 -43.56
C ALA A 549 -14.66 -7.25 -44.45
N ALA A 550 -14.85 -7.23 -45.76
CA ALA A 550 -13.94 -6.59 -46.70
C ALA A 550 -13.97 -5.06 -46.61
N LEU A 551 -15.14 -4.45 -46.35
CA LEU A 551 -15.27 -3.01 -46.07
C LEU A 551 -14.62 -2.62 -44.74
N GLU A 552 -14.83 -3.42 -43.68
CA GLU A 552 -14.29 -3.19 -42.33
C GLU A 552 -12.80 -3.57 -42.20
N ALA A 553 -12.19 -4.17 -43.23
CA ALA A 553 -10.84 -4.75 -43.17
C ALA A 553 -9.72 -3.77 -42.79
N ARG A 554 -9.96 -2.46 -42.96
CA ARG A 554 -9.01 -1.36 -42.65
C ARG A 554 -9.55 -0.41 -41.57
N SER A 555 -10.65 -0.77 -40.92
CA SER A 555 -11.29 0.02 -39.87
C SER A 555 -10.72 -0.36 -38.51
N GLU A 556 -10.28 0.62 -37.74
CA GLU A 556 -9.83 0.44 -36.35
C GLU A 556 -11.00 0.48 -35.36
N HIS A 557 -12.24 0.65 -35.84
CA HIS A 557 -13.42 0.74 -34.99
C HIS A 557 -13.71 -0.61 -34.29
N PRO A 558 -14.14 -0.63 -33.01
CA PRO A 558 -14.46 -1.87 -32.28
C PRO A 558 -15.46 -2.80 -32.98
N ILE A 559 -16.34 -2.22 -33.79
CA ILE A 559 -17.33 -2.94 -34.63
C ILE A 559 -16.64 -3.80 -35.72
N ALA A 560 -15.53 -3.35 -36.28
CA ALA A 560 -14.81 -4.05 -37.35
C ALA A 560 -14.40 -5.47 -36.91
N ARG A 561 -14.06 -5.62 -35.62
CA ARG A 561 -13.69 -6.91 -35.02
C ARG A 561 -14.80 -7.96 -35.12
N ALA A 562 -16.07 -7.54 -35.09
CA ALA A 562 -17.22 -8.44 -35.24
C ALA A 562 -17.25 -9.14 -36.60
N PHE A 563 -16.65 -8.52 -37.64
CA PHE A 563 -16.62 -9.03 -39.00
C PHE A 563 -15.33 -9.76 -39.37
N HIS A 564 -14.27 -9.65 -38.54
CA HIS A 564 -12.96 -10.26 -38.80
C HIS A 564 -13.01 -11.78 -39.08
N PRO A 565 -13.84 -12.60 -38.39
CA PRO A 565 -13.95 -14.03 -38.68
C PRO A 565 -14.43 -14.37 -40.10
N TYR A 566 -15.08 -13.42 -40.79
CA TYR A 566 -15.67 -13.63 -42.12
C TYR A 566 -14.80 -13.04 -43.25
N ARG A 567 -13.59 -12.56 -42.92
CA ARG A 567 -12.67 -11.97 -43.89
C ARG A 567 -12.07 -13.05 -44.78
N LEU A 568 -12.22 -12.89 -46.09
CA LEU A 568 -11.55 -13.71 -47.10
C LEU A 568 -10.43 -12.92 -47.76
N ALA A 569 -9.25 -13.54 -47.90
CA ALA A 569 -8.09 -12.92 -48.54
C ALA A 569 -8.31 -12.60 -50.02
N THR A 570 -9.33 -13.19 -50.66
CA THR A 570 -9.64 -13.00 -52.08
C THR A 570 -10.58 -11.82 -52.35
N VAL A 571 -11.21 -11.25 -51.32
CA VAL A 571 -12.18 -10.15 -51.46
C VAL A 571 -11.59 -8.89 -50.85
N HIS A 572 -11.47 -7.84 -51.66
CA HIS A 572 -10.87 -6.57 -51.26
C HIS A 572 -11.75 -5.40 -51.67
N ALA A 573 -11.92 -4.46 -50.74
CA ALA A 573 -12.52 -3.17 -51.03
C ALA A 573 -11.43 -2.13 -51.35
N SER A 574 -11.62 -1.37 -52.43
CA SER A 574 -10.83 -0.20 -52.78
C SER A 574 -11.56 1.08 -52.39
N GLU A 575 -10.82 2.19 -52.25
CA GLU A 575 -11.40 3.51 -51.96
C GLU A 575 -12.30 3.55 -50.70
N VAL A 576 -11.95 2.76 -49.67
CA VAL A 576 -12.72 2.75 -48.43
C VAL A 576 -12.56 4.06 -47.68
N ALA A 577 -13.66 4.76 -47.44
CA ALA A 577 -13.75 5.97 -46.65
C ALA A 577 -14.67 5.76 -45.45
N SER A 578 -14.20 6.13 -44.26
CA SER A 578 -14.99 6.13 -43.03
C SER A 578 -15.60 7.50 -42.79
N ARG A 579 -16.90 7.55 -42.48
CA ARG A 579 -17.63 8.74 -42.06
C ARG A 579 -18.00 8.60 -40.60
N THR A 580 -17.35 9.39 -39.75
CA THR A 580 -17.49 9.34 -38.29
C THR A 580 -18.96 9.40 -37.88
N GLY A 581 -19.38 8.44 -37.06
CA GLY A 581 -20.75 8.34 -36.53
C GLY A 581 -21.82 7.91 -37.54
N GLN A 582 -21.44 7.57 -38.78
CA GLN A 582 -22.36 7.18 -39.86
C GLN A 582 -22.06 5.78 -40.40
N GLY A 583 -20.85 5.52 -40.88
CA GLY A 583 -20.47 4.22 -41.47
C GLY A 583 -19.29 4.29 -42.43
N LEU A 584 -19.08 3.22 -43.19
CA LEU A 584 -18.03 3.05 -44.20
C LEU A 584 -18.64 3.02 -45.60
N GLU A 585 -17.97 3.61 -46.57
CA GLU A 585 -18.25 3.43 -48.00
C GLU A 585 -17.00 2.97 -48.74
N GLY A 586 -17.14 2.14 -49.77
CA GLY A 586 -16.02 1.65 -50.56
C GLY A 586 -16.47 0.98 -51.85
N ILE A 587 -15.52 0.59 -52.69
CA ILE A 587 -15.78 -0.06 -53.98
C ILE A 587 -15.38 -1.53 -53.90
N LEU A 588 -16.29 -2.44 -54.23
CA LEU A 588 -16.05 -3.89 -54.38
C LEU A 588 -16.59 -4.36 -55.71
N ASP A 589 -15.80 -5.13 -56.46
CA ASP A 589 -16.16 -5.67 -57.78
C ASP A 589 -16.68 -4.57 -58.76
N GLY A 590 -16.13 -3.36 -58.65
CA GLY A 590 -16.49 -2.20 -59.48
C GLY A 590 -17.80 -1.50 -59.09
N ARG A 591 -18.44 -1.89 -57.97
CA ARG A 591 -19.69 -1.30 -57.46
C ARG A 591 -19.47 -0.64 -56.12
N ARG A 592 -20.22 0.41 -55.83
CA ARG A 592 -20.17 1.13 -54.56
C ARG A 592 -21.00 0.44 -53.49
N TRP A 593 -20.38 0.16 -52.37
CA TRP A 593 -21.01 -0.42 -51.19
C TRP A 593 -20.93 0.53 -50.00
N ARG A 594 -21.96 0.50 -49.16
CA ARG A 594 -22.01 1.24 -47.89
C ARG A 594 -22.41 0.31 -46.76
N LEU A 595 -21.74 0.44 -45.62
CA LEU A 595 -22.04 -0.28 -44.38
C LEU A 595 -22.16 0.72 -43.23
N GLY A 596 -23.30 0.81 -42.56
CA GLY A 596 -23.47 1.76 -41.47
C GLY A 596 -24.91 1.94 -41.00
N LYS A 597 -25.23 3.12 -40.48
CA LYS A 597 -26.61 3.53 -40.19
C LYS A 597 -27.47 3.45 -41.44
N ALA A 598 -28.74 3.11 -41.27
CA ALA A 598 -29.68 2.90 -42.37
C ALA A 598 -29.78 4.13 -43.30
N GLU A 599 -29.88 5.31 -42.71
CA GLU A 599 -29.95 6.61 -43.40
C GLU A 599 -28.70 6.91 -44.23
N PHE A 600 -27.54 6.42 -43.78
CA PHE A 600 -26.27 6.59 -44.49
C PHE A 600 -26.10 5.56 -45.62
N ALA A 601 -26.44 4.30 -45.35
CA ALA A 601 -26.26 3.21 -46.29
C ALA A 601 -27.24 3.31 -47.47
N ALA A 602 -28.51 3.61 -47.21
CA ALA A 602 -29.57 3.70 -48.21
C ALA A 602 -30.44 4.96 -47.98
N PRO A 603 -29.96 6.16 -48.35
CA PRO A 603 -30.66 7.43 -48.08
C PRO A 603 -32.00 7.55 -48.82
N ASP A 604 -32.10 7.01 -50.04
CA ASP A 604 -33.29 7.11 -50.89
C ASP A 604 -34.29 5.95 -50.69
N ALA A 605 -33.89 4.91 -49.94
CA ALA A 605 -34.65 3.68 -49.76
C ALA A 605 -34.39 3.06 -48.38
N THR A 606 -34.47 3.84 -47.30
CA THR A 606 -34.14 3.40 -45.94
C THR A 606 -35.17 2.38 -45.43
N PRO A 607 -34.82 1.09 -45.28
CA PRO A 607 -35.73 0.09 -44.74
C PRO A 607 -35.85 0.27 -43.23
N ALA A 608 -37.00 -0.12 -42.68
CA ALA A 608 -37.15 -0.24 -41.23
C ALA A 608 -36.22 -1.33 -40.69
N ALA A 609 -35.58 -1.06 -39.55
CA ALA A 609 -34.71 -2.04 -38.92
C ALA A 609 -35.50 -3.30 -38.53
N PRO A 610 -34.91 -4.51 -38.62
CA PRO A 610 -35.65 -5.77 -38.47
C PRO A 610 -36.12 -6.10 -37.04
N GLY A 611 -35.70 -5.31 -36.06
CA GLY A 611 -36.03 -5.49 -34.65
C GLY A 611 -35.30 -4.47 -33.78
N GLU A 612 -35.41 -4.61 -32.46
CA GLU A 612 -34.68 -3.79 -31.50
C GLU A 612 -33.20 -4.21 -31.44
N GLY A 613 -32.30 -3.27 -31.14
CA GLY A 613 -30.84 -3.52 -31.04
C GLY A 613 -30.01 -2.68 -32.00
N GLN A 614 -28.69 -2.91 -32.01
CA GLN A 614 -27.77 -2.21 -32.90
C GLN A 614 -27.69 -2.92 -34.25
N TRP A 615 -28.31 -2.33 -35.27
CA TRP A 615 -28.34 -2.87 -36.63
C TRP A 615 -27.52 -2.01 -37.58
N LEU A 616 -26.67 -2.66 -38.38
CA LEU A 616 -25.97 -2.04 -39.50
C LEU A 616 -26.58 -2.50 -40.81
N LEU A 617 -26.79 -1.55 -41.73
CA LEU A 617 -27.29 -1.82 -43.06
C LEU A 617 -26.13 -1.87 -44.04
N LEU A 618 -26.09 -2.93 -44.84
CA LEU A 618 -25.28 -3.04 -46.04
C LEU A 618 -26.14 -2.68 -47.25
N ALA A 619 -25.64 -1.75 -48.06
CA ALA A 619 -26.28 -1.31 -49.30
C ALA A 619 -25.30 -1.33 -50.47
N GLU A 620 -25.82 -1.61 -51.65
CA GLU A 620 -25.11 -1.61 -52.93
C GLU A 620 -25.75 -0.55 -53.83
N GLU A 621 -24.99 0.44 -54.28
CA GLU A 621 -25.49 1.56 -55.09
C GLU A 621 -26.76 2.24 -54.49
N GLY A 622 -26.88 2.23 -53.16
CA GLY A 622 -28.03 2.79 -52.43
C GLY A 622 -29.18 1.80 -52.21
N GLU A 623 -29.14 0.60 -52.78
CA GLU A 623 -30.13 -0.45 -52.55
C GLU A 623 -29.79 -1.31 -51.32
N PRO A 624 -30.71 -1.49 -50.36
CA PRO A 624 -30.52 -2.37 -49.21
C PRO A 624 -30.27 -3.84 -49.58
N ARG A 625 -29.19 -4.43 -49.06
CA ARG A 625 -28.77 -5.82 -49.34
C ARG A 625 -28.73 -6.74 -48.13
N ALA A 626 -28.36 -6.24 -46.95
CA ALA A 626 -28.37 -7.07 -45.74
C ALA A 626 -28.37 -6.22 -44.47
N TRP A 627 -28.95 -6.75 -43.41
CA TRP A 627 -28.88 -6.23 -42.05
C TRP A 627 -27.97 -7.09 -41.19
N PHE A 628 -27.15 -6.44 -40.36
CA PHE A 628 -26.27 -7.09 -39.40
C PHE A 628 -26.61 -6.64 -37.99
N ALA A 629 -27.03 -7.58 -37.14
CA ALA A 629 -27.30 -7.32 -35.73
C ALA A 629 -26.01 -7.51 -34.93
N LEU A 630 -25.57 -6.43 -34.31
CA LEU A 630 -24.42 -6.44 -33.41
C LEU A 630 -24.91 -6.41 -31.97
N GLN A 631 -24.28 -7.23 -31.15
CA GLN A 631 -24.48 -7.20 -29.71
C GLN A 631 -23.14 -7.25 -29.00
N ASP A 632 -23.03 -6.50 -27.90
CA ASP A 632 -21.90 -6.66 -27.00
C ASP A 632 -22.07 -7.95 -26.19
N ARG A 633 -21.05 -8.79 -26.20
CA ARG A 633 -21.09 -10.09 -25.53
C ARG A 633 -21.18 -9.91 -24.02
N VAL A 634 -22.20 -10.51 -23.41
CA VAL A 634 -22.34 -10.58 -21.94
C VAL A 634 -21.23 -11.47 -21.37
N ARG A 635 -20.63 -11.06 -20.25
CA ARG A 635 -19.60 -11.86 -19.56
C ARG A 635 -20.21 -13.17 -19.07
N GLU A 636 -19.46 -14.26 -19.20
CA GLU A 636 -19.93 -15.61 -18.88
C GLU A 636 -20.33 -15.75 -17.41
N ASP A 637 -19.65 -15.05 -16.50
CA ASP A 637 -19.91 -15.09 -15.06
C ASP A 637 -20.85 -13.98 -14.56
N ALA A 638 -21.47 -13.19 -15.45
CA ALA A 638 -22.34 -12.08 -15.07
C ALA A 638 -23.59 -12.54 -14.30
N ALA A 639 -24.31 -13.53 -14.83
CA ALA A 639 -25.52 -14.05 -14.20
C ALA A 639 -25.24 -14.66 -12.82
N ASP A 640 -24.19 -15.47 -12.73
CA ASP A 640 -23.74 -16.08 -11.49
C ASP A 640 -23.33 -15.02 -10.45
N THR A 641 -22.65 -13.97 -10.89
CA THR A 641 -22.24 -12.85 -10.03
C THR A 641 -23.45 -12.11 -9.47
N VAL A 642 -24.42 -11.74 -10.32
CA VAL A 642 -25.65 -11.05 -9.89
C VAL A 642 -26.42 -11.89 -8.87
N ALA A 643 -26.59 -13.19 -9.14
CA ALA A 643 -27.25 -14.10 -8.21
C ALA A 643 -26.49 -14.21 -6.87
N ALA A 644 -25.16 -14.27 -6.91
CA ALA A 644 -24.35 -14.33 -5.70
C ALA A 644 -24.38 -13.03 -4.88
N LEU A 645 -24.37 -11.85 -5.52
CA LEU A 645 -24.53 -10.55 -4.86
C LEU A 645 -25.88 -10.46 -4.15
N LYS A 646 -26.98 -10.85 -4.80
CA LYS A 646 -28.30 -10.98 -4.17
C LYS A 646 -28.29 -11.98 -3.02
N GLY A 647 -27.61 -13.11 -3.17
CA GLY A 647 -27.42 -14.12 -2.14
C GLY A 647 -26.66 -13.62 -0.90
N LEU A 648 -25.87 -12.55 -1.03
CA LEU A 648 -25.23 -11.81 0.07
C LEU A 648 -26.16 -10.78 0.73
N GLY A 649 -27.41 -10.68 0.28
CA GLY A 649 -28.41 -9.73 0.74
C GLY A 649 -28.23 -8.32 0.19
N LEU A 650 -27.53 -8.15 -0.94
CA LEU A 650 -27.33 -6.85 -1.59
C LEU A 650 -28.41 -6.58 -2.63
N GLU A 651 -28.85 -5.33 -2.72
CA GLU A 651 -29.65 -4.89 -3.85
C GLU A 651 -28.75 -4.69 -5.07
N VAL A 652 -29.17 -5.20 -6.22
CA VAL A 652 -28.42 -5.07 -7.48
C VAL A 652 -29.24 -4.24 -8.45
N GLU A 653 -28.63 -3.18 -8.98
CA GLU A 653 -29.24 -2.24 -9.92
C GLU A 653 -28.37 -2.08 -11.18
N LEU A 654 -29.01 -1.96 -12.35
CA LEU A 654 -28.34 -1.71 -13.63
C LEU A 654 -28.59 -0.28 -14.09
N LEU A 655 -27.53 0.51 -14.28
CA LEU A 655 -27.63 1.81 -14.94
C LEU A 655 -26.87 1.76 -16.26
N SER A 656 -27.47 2.27 -17.33
CA SER A 656 -26.84 2.28 -18.65
C SER A 656 -27.23 3.52 -19.45
N GLY A 657 -26.27 4.06 -20.21
CA GLY A 657 -26.52 5.08 -21.22
C GLY A 657 -27.17 4.54 -22.49
N ASP A 658 -27.19 3.20 -22.67
CA ASP A 658 -27.84 2.56 -23.82
C ASP A 658 -29.35 2.69 -23.76
N THR A 659 -30.02 2.49 -24.91
CA THR A 659 -31.48 2.55 -25.00
C THR A 659 -32.19 1.73 -23.91
N PRO A 660 -33.33 2.21 -23.38
CA PRO A 660 -34.12 1.48 -22.39
C PRO A 660 -34.44 0.04 -22.77
N ALA A 661 -34.70 -0.23 -24.05
CA ALA A 661 -34.93 -1.58 -24.57
C ALA A 661 -33.71 -2.50 -24.36
N ALA A 662 -32.51 -2.04 -24.74
CA ALA A 662 -31.29 -2.81 -24.62
C ALA A 662 -30.86 -3.03 -23.16
N ALA A 663 -31.08 -2.05 -22.29
CA ALA A 663 -30.85 -2.19 -20.84
C ALA A 663 -31.86 -3.18 -20.21
N GLY A 664 -33.14 -3.08 -20.57
CA GLY A 664 -34.20 -3.95 -20.05
C GLY A 664 -34.11 -5.40 -20.52
N ASP A 665 -33.61 -5.66 -21.73
CA ASP A 665 -33.32 -7.02 -22.19
C ASP A 665 -32.19 -7.66 -21.37
N LEU A 666 -31.09 -6.93 -21.15
CA LEU A 666 -29.99 -7.42 -20.31
C LEU A 666 -30.43 -7.63 -18.87
N ALA A 667 -31.18 -6.68 -18.30
CA ALA A 667 -31.72 -6.78 -16.95
C ALA A 667 -32.57 -8.05 -16.78
N ARG A 668 -33.49 -8.34 -17.72
CA ARG A 668 -34.30 -9.56 -17.67
C ARG A 668 -33.45 -10.84 -17.78
N ARG A 669 -32.44 -10.87 -18.66
CA ARG A 669 -31.53 -12.02 -18.81
C ARG A 669 -30.72 -12.32 -17.54
N LEU A 670 -30.33 -11.27 -16.83
CA LEU A 670 -29.55 -11.35 -15.59
C LEU A 670 -30.41 -11.33 -14.33
N ASP A 671 -31.75 -11.35 -14.48
CA ASP A 671 -32.73 -11.25 -13.39
C ASP A 671 -32.58 -9.96 -12.55
N ILE A 672 -32.10 -8.84 -13.10
CA ILE A 672 -31.94 -7.58 -12.36
C ILE A 672 -33.30 -6.83 -12.33
N PRO A 673 -33.96 -6.69 -11.16
CA PRO A 673 -35.31 -6.11 -11.09
C PRO A 673 -35.30 -4.58 -11.27
N THR A 674 -34.25 -3.92 -10.77
CA THR A 674 -34.12 -2.47 -10.79
C THR A 674 -33.13 -2.06 -11.87
N TRP A 675 -33.59 -1.37 -12.90
CA TRP A 675 -32.72 -0.94 -13.99
C TRP A 675 -33.21 0.37 -14.62
N ARG A 676 -32.28 1.12 -15.22
CA ARG A 676 -32.56 2.33 -16.01
C ARG A 676 -31.66 2.35 -17.24
N GLY A 677 -32.26 2.51 -18.41
CA GLY A 677 -31.55 2.79 -19.66
C GLY A 677 -31.71 4.26 -20.08
N GLY A 678 -30.85 4.72 -20.97
CA GLY A 678 -30.79 6.10 -21.45
C GLY A 678 -30.30 7.09 -20.41
N ALA A 679 -29.62 6.61 -19.35
CA ALA A 679 -29.18 7.44 -18.24
C ALA A 679 -27.91 8.22 -18.61
N THR A 680 -27.94 9.56 -18.46
CA THR A 680 -26.73 10.39 -18.59
C THR A 680 -25.82 10.22 -17.37
N PRO A 681 -24.52 10.58 -17.46
CA PRO A 681 -23.62 10.55 -16.30
C PRO A 681 -24.15 11.35 -15.10
N GLU A 682 -24.80 12.49 -15.33
CA GLU A 682 -25.41 13.30 -14.27
C GLU A 682 -26.58 12.57 -13.60
N GLU A 683 -27.44 11.93 -14.38
CA GLU A 683 -28.56 11.14 -13.86
C GLU A 683 -28.08 9.90 -13.09
N LYS A 684 -26.99 9.26 -13.55
CA LYS A 684 -26.34 8.16 -12.81
C LYS A 684 -25.85 8.64 -11.44
N LEU A 685 -25.20 9.81 -11.40
CA LEU A 685 -24.70 10.41 -10.16
C LEU A 685 -25.84 10.84 -9.22
N GLU A 686 -26.91 11.43 -9.76
CA GLU A 686 -28.10 11.80 -8.99
C GLU A 686 -28.74 10.58 -8.34
N ARG A 687 -28.88 9.48 -9.10
CA ARG A 687 -29.39 8.20 -8.58
C ARG A 687 -28.55 7.66 -7.42
N ILE A 688 -27.23 7.74 -7.51
CA ILE A 688 -26.33 7.37 -6.40
C ILE A 688 -26.61 8.23 -5.16
N ARG A 689 -26.74 9.55 -5.33
CA ARG A 689 -27.02 10.49 -4.23
C ARG A 689 -28.39 10.26 -3.60
N GLU A 690 -29.39 9.88 -4.37
CA GLU A 690 -30.72 9.52 -3.86
C GLU A 690 -30.64 8.30 -2.93
N CYS A 691 -29.94 7.23 -3.36
CA CYS A 691 -29.72 6.05 -2.53
C CYS A 691 -28.95 6.39 -1.24
N GLN A 692 -27.90 7.21 -1.36
CA GLN A 692 -27.13 7.69 -0.21
C GLN A 692 -27.97 8.54 0.75
N ALA A 693 -28.85 9.39 0.23
CA ALA A 693 -29.78 10.19 1.02
C ALA A 693 -30.83 9.32 1.75
N ALA A 694 -31.17 8.16 1.20
CA ALA A 694 -31.99 7.14 1.87
C ALA A 694 -31.22 6.37 2.95
N GLY A 695 -29.91 6.63 3.12
CA GLY A 695 -29.05 6.00 4.11
C GLY A 695 -28.37 4.72 3.63
N GLU A 696 -28.54 4.33 2.36
CA GLU A 696 -27.88 3.17 1.79
C GLU A 696 -26.40 3.46 1.50
N LYS A 697 -25.56 2.42 1.61
CA LYS A 697 -24.17 2.43 1.14
C LYS A 697 -24.07 1.83 -0.25
N VAL A 698 -23.60 2.63 -1.21
CA VAL A 698 -23.65 2.29 -2.63
C VAL A 698 -22.26 1.98 -3.18
N ALA A 699 -22.11 0.79 -3.77
CA ALA A 699 -20.98 0.47 -4.64
C ALA A 699 -21.34 0.71 -6.11
N MET A 700 -20.53 1.46 -6.84
CA MET A 700 -20.64 1.62 -8.30
C MET A 700 -19.54 0.81 -8.98
N VAL A 701 -19.90 0.01 -9.99
CA VAL A 701 -18.96 -0.78 -10.79
C VAL A 701 -19.02 -0.32 -12.25
N GLY A 702 -17.88 0.07 -12.80
CA GLY A 702 -17.81 0.64 -14.15
C GLY A 702 -16.44 0.48 -14.82
N ASP A 703 -16.37 0.77 -16.12
CA ASP A 703 -15.10 0.90 -16.86
C ASP A 703 -14.58 2.35 -16.88
N GLY A 704 -15.41 3.32 -16.51
CA GLY A 704 -15.04 4.71 -16.30
C GLY A 704 -14.53 5.46 -17.53
N ILE A 705 -14.85 5.01 -18.75
CA ILE A 705 -14.62 5.84 -19.96
C ILE A 705 -15.55 7.06 -19.95
N ASN A 706 -16.80 6.88 -19.53
CA ASN A 706 -17.83 7.95 -19.48
C ASN A 706 -18.30 8.31 -18.05
N ASP A 707 -17.85 7.58 -17.04
CA ASP A 707 -18.47 7.52 -15.71
C ASP A 707 -17.55 7.94 -14.55
N VAL A 708 -16.45 8.66 -14.81
CA VAL A 708 -15.52 9.08 -13.73
C VAL A 708 -16.20 9.91 -12.63
N PRO A 709 -17.05 10.91 -12.93
CA PRO A 709 -17.80 11.62 -11.89
C PRO A 709 -18.76 10.73 -11.10
N VAL A 710 -19.32 9.71 -11.75
CA VAL A 710 -20.26 8.74 -11.16
C VAL A 710 -19.52 7.83 -10.18
N LEU A 711 -18.36 7.29 -10.59
CA LEU A 711 -17.47 6.51 -9.73
C LEU A 711 -17.03 7.33 -8.52
N ALA A 712 -16.58 8.57 -8.73
CA ALA A 712 -16.12 9.44 -7.64
C ALA A 712 -17.23 9.79 -6.62
N GLY A 713 -18.50 9.74 -7.03
CA GLY A 713 -19.66 10.02 -6.17
C GLY A 713 -20.16 8.83 -5.32
N ALA A 714 -19.72 7.61 -5.62
CA ALA A 714 -20.13 6.41 -4.88
C ALA A 714 -19.44 6.30 -3.51
N ASP A 715 -20.02 5.56 -2.56
CA ASP A 715 -19.33 5.22 -1.31
C ASP A 715 -18.17 4.26 -1.55
N VAL A 716 -18.30 3.42 -2.59
CA VAL A 716 -17.23 2.58 -3.11
C VAL A 716 -17.29 2.56 -4.64
N ALA A 717 -16.17 2.89 -5.28
CA ALA A 717 -15.98 2.79 -6.71
C ALA A 717 -15.12 1.58 -7.08
N ILE A 718 -15.65 0.68 -7.92
CA ILE A 718 -14.92 -0.47 -8.44
C ILE A 718 -14.72 -0.31 -9.95
N ALA A 719 -13.47 -0.18 -10.38
CA ALA A 719 -13.12 -0.07 -11.79
C ALA A 719 -12.73 -1.43 -12.40
N MET A 720 -13.11 -1.65 -13.66
CA MET A 720 -12.69 -2.81 -14.45
C MET A 720 -11.24 -2.67 -14.95
N ASN A 721 -10.56 -3.79 -15.25
CA ASN A 721 -9.16 -3.80 -15.68
C ASN A 721 -8.89 -2.88 -16.89
N GLY A 722 -9.81 -2.84 -17.84
CA GLY A 722 -9.72 -2.04 -19.08
C GLY A 722 -10.09 -0.56 -18.92
N ALA A 723 -10.30 -0.09 -17.69
CA ALA A 723 -10.68 1.28 -17.42
C ALA A 723 -9.66 2.32 -17.89
N THR A 724 -10.08 3.56 -18.10
CA THR A 724 -9.15 4.67 -18.39
C THR A 724 -8.23 4.94 -17.19
N ASP A 725 -7.08 5.60 -17.42
CA ASP A 725 -6.20 6.00 -16.30
C ASP A 725 -6.91 6.91 -15.30
N LEU A 726 -7.78 7.80 -15.79
CA LEU A 726 -8.61 8.69 -14.97
C LEU A 726 -9.60 7.92 -14.08
N ALA A 727 -10.17 6.83 -14.59
CA ALA A 727 -11.05 5.96 -13.82
C ALA A 727 -10.30 5.11 -12.80
N ARG A 728 -9.09 4.64 -13.13
CA ARG A 728 -8.22 3.89 -12.20
C ARG A 728 -7.79 4.73 -11.01
N THR A 729 -7.45 6.00 -11.22
CA THR A 729 -7.03 6.91 -10.14
C THR A 729 -8.19 7.31 -9.24
N SER A 730 -9.42 7.30 -9.76
CA SER A 730 -10.64 7.70 -9.03
C SER A 730 -11.34 6.55 -8.29
N ALA A 731 -11.01 5.29 -8.63
CA ALA A 731 -11.63 4.11 -8.04
C ALA A 731 -11.03 3.72 -6.67
N ASP A 732 -11.85 3.13 -5.79
CA ASP A 732 -11.47 2.53 -4.49
C ASP A 732 -10.84 1.14 -4.62
N ALA A 733 -11.27 0.43 -5.66
CA ALA A 733 -10.80 -0.90 -5.98
C ALA A 733 -10.77 -1.10 -7.50
N ILE A 734 -9.82 -1.88 -7.97
CA ILE A 734 -9.63 -2.22 -9.38
C ILE A 734 -9.66 -3.74 -9.50
N LEU A 735 -10.50 -4.24 -10.40
CA LEU A 735 -10.52 -5.64 -10.79
C LEU A 735 -9.45 -5.86 -11.85
N LEU A 736 -8.38 -6.56 -11.50
CA LEU A 736 -7.32 -6.96 -12.43
C LEU A 736 -7.75 -8.16 -13.30
N SER A 737 -8.62 -9.02 -12.75
CA SER A 737 -9.23 -10.13 -13.48
C SER A 737 -10.45 -9.65 -14.29
N PRO A 738 -10.70 -10.22 -15.49
CA PRO A 738 -11.91 -9.94 -16.27
C PRO A 738 -13.18 -10.58 -15.69
N ARG A 739 -13.08 -11.40 -14.64
CA ARG A 739 -14.21 -12.08 -13.99
C ARG A 739 -14.92 -11.17 -12.99
N LEU A 740 -16.23 -10.99 -13.16
CA LEU A 740 -17.08 -10.21 -12.25
C LEU A 740 -17.28 -10.87 -10.88
N SER A 741 -17.15 -12.20 -10.82
CA SER A 741 -17.23 -12.97 -9.57
C SER A 741 -16.26 -12.49 -8.48
N ARG A 742 -15.17 -11.82 -8.87
CA ARG A 742 -14.22 -11.20 -7.93
C ARG A 742 -14.84 -10.09 -7.08
N ILE A 743 -15.90 -9.44 -7.54
CA ILE A 743 -16.66 -8.45 -6.75
C ILE A 743 -17.30 -9.12 -5.54
N VAL A 744 -17.89 -10.30 -5.73
CA VAL A 744 -18.51 -11.09 -4.65
C VAL A 744 -17.44 -11.47 -3.63
N GLU A 745 -16.31 -12.00 -4.10
CA GLU A 745 -15.18 -12.34 -3.22
C GLU A 745 -14.67 -11.10 -2.46
N ALA A 746 -14.64 -9.95 -3.11
CA ALA A 746 -14.20 -8.70 -2.49
C ALA A 746 -15.09 -8.29 -1.32
N VAL A 747 -16.41 -8.39 -1.49
CA VAL A 747 -17.38 -8.12 -0.42
C VAL A 747 -17.26 -9.14 0.71
N GLU A 748 -17.15 -10.43 0.41
CA GLU A 748 -17.02 -11.49 1.41
C GLU A 748 -15.76 -11.31 2.27
N ILE A 749 -14.62 -11.08 1.63
CA ILE A 749 -13.34 -10.86 2.31
C ILE A 749 -13.37 -9.57 3.12
N SER A 750 -14.02 -8.52 2.62
CA SER A 750 -14.17 -7.24 3.35
C SER A 750 -15.02 -7.40 4.60
N ARG A 751 -16.17 -8.09 4.50
CA ARG A 751 -17.02 -8.44 5.66
C ARG A 751 -16.28 -9.33 6.67
N ALA A 752 -15.51 -10.31 6.20
CA ALA A 752 -14.70 -11.17 7.06
C ALA A 752 -13.58 -10.37 7.79
N THR A 753 -12.90 -9.49 7.06
CA THR A 753 -11.84 -8.62 7.59
C THR A 753 -12.40 -7.73 8.71
N ARG A 754 -13.54 -7.08 8.47
CA ARG A 754 -14.20 -6.28 9.50
C ARG A 754 -14.62 -7.08 10.72
N ARG A 755 -15.15 -8.29 10.54
CA ARG A 755 -15.54 -9.17 11.65
C ARG A 755 -14.33 -9.48 12.54
N VAL A 756 -13.19 -9.80 11.92
CA VAL A 756 -11.93 -10.07 12.63
C VAL A 756 -11.40 -8.82 13.35
N MET A 757 -11.45 -7.64 12.71
CA MET A 757 -11.11 -6.37 13.37
C MET A 757 -11.95 -6.13 14.63
N ARG A 758 -13.27 -6.30 14.53
CA ARG A 758 -14.18 -6.13 15.68
C ARG A 758 -13.91 -7.16 16.78
N GLN A 759 -13.68 -8.43 16.44
CA GLN A 759 -13.31 -9.47 17.40
C GLN A 759 -12.04 -9.12 18.16
N ASN A 760 -11.00 -8.69 17.44
CA ASN A 760 -9.72 -8.33 18.03
C ASN A 760 -9.83 -7.11 18.94
N MET A 761 -10.63 -6.11 18.55
CA MET A 761 -10.86 -4.92 19.35
C MET A 761 -11.65 -5.23 20.63
N ILE A 762 -12.71 -6.04 20.54
CA ILE A 762 -13.48 -6.50 21.70
C ILE A 762 -12.58 -7.28 22.66
N TRP A 763 -11.80 -8.24 22.14
CA TRP A 763 -10.85 -9.03 22.94
C TRP A 763 -9.85 -8.14 23.68
N SER A 764 -9.23 -7.19 22.96
CA SER A 764 -8.25 -6.30 23.56
C SER A 764 -8.83 -5.42 24.66
N VAL A 765 -10.07 -4.92 24.50
CA VAL A 765 -10.74 -4.12 25.52
C VAL A 765 -11.11 -4.98 26.72
N CYS A 766 -11.71 -6.15 26.50
CA CYS A 766 -12.11 -7.06 27.57
C CYS A 766 -10.91 -7.52 28.41
N TYR A 767 -9.81 -7.93 27.76
CA TYR A 767 -8.59 -8.35 28.46
C TYR A 767 -8.01 -7.23 29.33
N ASN A 768 -7.83 -6.02 28.77
CA ASN A 768 -7.25 -4.92 29.53
C ASN A 768 -8.16 -4.45 30.68
N PHE A 769 -9.48 -4.42 30.44
CA PHE A 769 -10.45 -4.03 31.45
C PHE A 769 -10.51 -4.99 32.64
N THR A 770 -10.36 -6.30 32.41
CA THR A 770 -10.37 -7.29 33.49
C THR A 770 -9.02 -7.43 34.17
N ALA A 771 -7.91 -7.37 33.43
CA ALA A 771 -6.59 -7.62 33.99
C ALA A 771 -6.07 -6.45 34.86
N MET A 772 -6.44 -5.20 34.53
CA MET A 772 -5.98 -4.01 35.28
C MET A 772 -6.45 -4.00 36.75
N PRO A 773 -7.75 -4.17 37.08
CA PRO A 773 -8.20 -4.23 38.48
C PRO A 773 -7.56 -5.38 39.26
N ILE A 774 -7.41 -6.56 38.63
CA ILE A 774 -6.82 -7.74 39.28
C ILE A 774 -5.35 -7.49 39.64
N ALA A 775 -4.59 -6.82 38.75
CA ALA A 775 -3.21 -6.41 39.04
C ALA A 775 -3.16 -5.31 40.12
N ALA A 776 -4.09 -4.35 40.09
CA ALA A 776 -4.13 -3.24 41.05
C ALA A 776 -4.41 -3.70 42.49
N VAL A 777 -5.18 -4.79 42.66
CA VAL A 777 -5.42 -5.44 43.97
C VAL A 777 -4.24 -6.35 44.38
N GLY A 778 -3.23 -6.51 43.52
CA GLY A 778 -2.06 -7.33 43.79
C GLY A 778 -2.35 -8.82 43.76
N LEU A 779 -3.19 -9.29 42.83
CA LEU A 779 -3.43 -10.72 42.62
C LEU A 779 -2.60 -11.31 41.46
N VAL A 780 -1.96 -10.46 40.65
CA VAL A 780 -1.20 -10.86 39.47
C VAL A 780 0.26 -10.46 39.67
N PRO A 781 1.22 -11.40 39.76
CA PRO A 781 2.63 -11.08 39.82
C PRO A 781 3.16 -10.57 38.45
N PRO A 782 4.29 -9.82 38.42
CA PRO A 782 4.77 -9.17 37.20
C PRO A 782 5.06 -10.13 36.03
N TRP A 783 5.62 -11.30 36.32
CA TRP A 783 5.90 -12.31 35.30
C TRP A 783 4.63 -12.85 34.64
N LEU A 784 3.54 -12.99 35.40
CA LEU A 784 2.24 -13.45 34.90
C LEU A 784 1.57 -12.36 34.06
N ALA A 785 1.70 -11.09 34.47
CA ALA A 785 1.27 -9.94 33.69
C ALA A 785 1.96 -9.89 32.30
N ALA A 786 3.30 -10.07 32.27
CA ALA A 786 4.06 -10.10 31.02
C ALA A 786 3.63 -11.24 30.09
N MET A 787 3.47 -12.45 30.64
CA MET A 787 3.03 -13.62 29.86
C MET A 787 1.60 -13.43 29.31
N GLY A 788 0.68 -12.93 30.14
CA GLY A 788 -0.70 -12.66 29.73
C GLY A 788 -0.80 -11.64 28.60
N MET A 789 -0.01 -10.56 28.67
CA MET A 789 0.04 -9.53 27.63
C MET A 789 0.52 -10.10 26.29
N SER A 790 1.61 -10.88 26.30
CA SER A 790 2.15 -11.51 25.09
C SER A 790 1.17 -12.52 24.50
N ALA A 791 0.51 -13.34 25.34
CA ALA A 791 -0.51 -14.28 24.90
C ALA A 791 -1.71 -13.55 24.26
N SER A 792 -2.21 -12.48 24.87
CA SER A 792 -3.31 -11.67 24.33
C SER A 792 -2.99 -11.09 22.95
N SER A 793 -1.76 -10.56 22.78
CA SER A 793 -1.30 -10.03 21.48
C SER A 793 -1.20 -11.13 20.41
N LEU A 794 -0.71 -12.32 20.78
CA LEU A 794 -0.63 -13.47 19.87
C LEU A 794 -2.01 -13.98 19.44
N VAL A 795 -3.02 -13.95 20.33
CA VAL A 795 -4.41 -14.30 19.97
C VAL A 795 -4.94 -13.36 18.89
N VAL A 796 -4.72 -12.05 19.03
CA VAL A 796 -5.14 -11.03 18.05
C VAL A 796 -4.46 -11.25 16.69
N VAL A 797 -3.14 -11.48 16.69
CA VAL A 797 -2.38 -11.76 15.46
C VAL A 797 -2.84 -13.07 14.81
N GLY A 798 -3.03 -14.14 15.60
CA GLY A 798 -3.49 -15.44 15.12
C GLY A 798 -4.90 -15.36 14.52
N ASN A 799 -5.81 -14.64 15.14
CA ASN A 799 -7.17 -14.41 14.61
C ASN A 799 -7.13 -13.62 13.29
N ALA A 800 -6.23 -12.64 13.17
CA ALA A 800 -6.01 -11.91 11.92
C ALA A 800 -5.47 -12.80 10.80
N LEU A 801 -4.49 -13.66 11.09
CA LEU A 801 -3.90 -14.59 10.12
C LEU A 801 -4.88 -15.64 9.60
N ARG A 802 -6.01 -15.88 10.28
CA ARG A 802 -7.07 -16.78 9.79
C ARG A 802 -7.65 -16.30 8.45
N LEU A 803 -7.56 -15.00 8.14
CA LEU A 803 -7.95 -14.43 6.84
C LEU A 803 -7.11 -14.96 5.67
N ASN A 804 -5.83 -15.31 5.89
CA ASN A 804 -4.97 -15.88 4.85
C ASN A 804 -5.45 -17.27 4.36
N ARG A 805 -6.33 -17.93 5.12
CA ARG A 805 -6.93 -19.23 4.76
C ARG A 805 -8.39 -19.08 4.33
N PHE A 806 -8.84 -17.86 4.05
CA PHE A 806 -10.24 -17.61 3.68
C PHE A 806 -10.60 -18.27 2.36
N ARG A 807 -11.51 -19.24 2.42
CA ARG A 807 -12.13 -19.86 1.24
C ARG A 807 -13.47 -19.15 1.01
N SER A 808 -13.60 -18.51 -0.15
CA SER A 808 -14.88 -17.98 -0.63
C SER A 808 -15.88 -19.13 -0.72
N ARG A 809 -17.16 -18.82 -0.54
CA ARG A 809 -18.22 -19.83 -0.75
C ARG A 809 -18.17 -20.25 -2.22
N ALA A 810 -18.12 -21.55 -2.49
CA ALA A 810 -18.19 -22.04 -3.86
C ALA A 810 -19.48 -21.51 -4.50
N MET A 811 -19.35 -20.83 -5.64
CA MET A 811 -20.51 -20.31 -6.35
C MET A 811 -21.37 -21.48 -6.80
N PRO A 812 -22.69 -21.48 -6.55
CA PRO A 812 -23.57 -22.43 -7.20
C PRO A 812 -23.49 -22.19 -8.70
N ALA A 813 -23.18 -23.22 -9.49
CA ALA A 813 -23.23 -23.13 -10.94
C ALA A 813 -24.69 -22.83 -11.33
N ALA A 814 -24.96 -21.68 -11.97
CA ALA A 814 -26.30 -21.46 -12.50
C ALA A 814 -26.56 -22.37 -13.70
N THR A 815 -27.85 -22.66 -13.88
CA THR A 815 -28.38 -23.37 -15.03
C THR A 815 -28.01 -22.59 -16.31
N PRO A 816 -27.54 -23.27 -17.38
CA PRO A 816 -27.16 -22.59 -18.61
C PRO A 816 -28.29 -21.69 -19.11
N LEU A 817 -27.93 -20.47 -19.53
CA LEU A 817 -28.87 -19.47 -20.06
C LEU A 817 -29.73 -20.11 -21.17
N PRO A 818 -31.06 -19.91 -21.17
CA PRO A 818 -31.90 -20.37 -22.26
C PRO A 818 -31.47 -19.67 -23.55
N THR A 819 -31.07 -20.46 -24.56
CA THR A 819 -30.86 -19.96 -25.91
C THR A 819 -32.18 -19.38 -26.44
N PRO A 820 -32.16 -18.23 -27.13
CA PRO A 820 -33.37 -17.70 -27.75
C PRO A 820 -33.90 -18.76 -28.72
N SER A 821 -35.08 -19.29 -28.41
CA SER A 821 -35.79 -20.20 -29.30
C SER A 821 -36.22 -19.39 -30.53
N PRO A 822 -35.96 -19.86 -31.76
CA PRO A 822 -36.54 -19.22 -32.94
C PRO A 822 -38.07 -19.26 -32.79
N GLU A 823 -38.72 -18.11 -32.81
CA GLU A 823 -40.19 -18.05 -32.82
C GLU A 823 -40.73 -18.92 -33.95
N PRO A 824 -41.73 -19.78 -33.71
CA PRO A 824 -42.37 -20.52 -34.77
C PRO A 824 -43.05 -19.54 -35.72
N SER A 825 -42.70 -19.64 -37.00
CA SER A 825 -43.32 -18.89 -38.08
C SER A 825 -44.85 -18.99 -37.97
N ARG A 826 -45.48 -17.85 -37.67
CA ARG A 826 -46.93 -17.70 -37.86
C ARG A 826 -47.20 -17.72 -39.36
N VAL A 827 -47.40 -18.92 -39.89
CA VAL A 827 -48.17 -19.11 -41.11
C VAL A 827 -49.64 -18.93 -40.70
N THR A 828 -50.20 -17.77 -41.00
CA THR A 828 -51.66 -17.59 -41.09
C THR A 828 -52.10 -17.79 -42.54
N PRO A 829 -53.30 -18.37 -42.76
CA PRO A 829 -53.70 -19.08 -43.98
C PRO A 829 -53.86 -18.21 -45.22
#